data_AF-A0A9W7WXA1-F1
#
_entry.id   AF-A0A9W7WXA1-F1
#
_cell.length_a   1.000
_cell.length_b   1.000
_cell.length_c   1.000
_cell.angle_alpha   90.00
_cell.angle_beta   90.00
_cell.angle_gamma   90.00
#
_symmetry.space_group_name_H-M   'P 1'
#
loop_
_entity.id
_entity.type
_entity.pdbx_description
1 polymer ?
#
loop_
_entity_poly.entity_id
_entity_poly.type
_entity_poly.pdbx_seq_one_letter_code
_entity_poly.pdbx_strand_id
1 'polypeptide(L)'
;MEDGKLPGPPPKRARESEENAIKMKIFNDSIHGQIELHPLLVKIIDTPQFQRLRYLKQLGIKYLIYPGATHTRFEHSIGVAYLAGCMVKILREKQTGLEITEQDLLCVQIAALCHDLGHGPFSHLFDSMFIPAVQVPCLKHEEASVDMFNCMLKKNPLMKVMKEYGLEQRDITFIKELIKGVNISGDEWTQKGRSEEKSFLYEIVANKRNGIDVDKWDYLARDCHHLGIPNGFDLQRLLRSARVCNVKMNKNKKSICYRDKVADNIYDMFHTRYTLHRQALQHKIGYIIDVRINDALLKANEKLRPDRKISDAIHNMVDYIKLTDHIFDEILHHSDPQLKEAKDILENIVNRRLPKFVGEARLDEKALEEKLKEELKGEELEEEFKKANKRKEYQKILEDDYNEKNPNTLIADMDLDIYVVDLGFGTEKNPIDDVYFYNKRDPDKAFRMEKWQVSDLSPKSFHEWIVRMYYKNTKEDYQGNQRKWFQQWCQQTTYVKDDSLSDEQDKDGIQTTKNPGKIVNDSIHGHIELDPVLVKIIDTPQFQRLRNIKQLGANNHVFPGATHTRFEHSIGMAYLAGCLAKVLQEKQNKDQEGISEKDILCVQIAALCYNLGHGPFSHMFTKKFMPEVDLTAGEEWKIEVVSVWMFLDIVEKRKEAFDLNKDDIEFICELIQGEGKKSSRTNKPFLYEIVNNKWNSIDVRRWDYFARDCHHLGLPNSFDYQRLLKSARVCEVHKENQEGDKEKHICFKDTVADNVYDMFHTRYTLYRQSYQHKIGDIIEDKIAKALKAKVRINFSAITASHLLNDIKCKKDPTGQKKNKHVDEAMKEFTKLTDHIFEEILYSTDENARKEIEDIVNRRLPKFVGEARLPSDVQYENKKDLKETLKKNWKTALNKLAKRRKTVFLDADDFIIDVVEKGHGMRVGEEKGKTPFDNVYFYNKRNPDKAFQIKKYQVSSLLPEKFEELWVRVYYNKKTDEEEEDAVKCFKQWCSYEFGLLTRIIFYEDENFKGKVYECKDRFPELLKHLKRCHSIRVMKDNWLVFDKADSKHPLCVLAEGDGPNFSERIHHCFCKDCFHEIHLYDHQYFYGAFQTITENCRSLEEQYNKNVVHSCDVMDGTWNLYDGVDYTGNTYTVEEGEYPNPAAWGACDPTVKSLKYIE
;
A
#
# COMPACT_ATOMS: atom_id res chain seq x y z
N MET A 1 46.38 -45.21 33.41
CA MET A 1 47.27 -45.54 32.28
C MET A 1 46.36 -46.21 31.26
N GLU A 2 46.06 -45.68 30.07
CA GLU A 2 46.79 -44.79 29.15
C GLU A 2 45.82 -43.87 28.39
N ASP A 3 46.37 -42.75 27.90
CA ASP A 3 45.97 -41.90 26.77
C ASP A 3 44.67 -41.07 26.80
N GLY A 4 44.76 -39.91 27.47
CA GLY A 4 43.90 -38.75 27.22
C GLY A 4 44.35 -37.94 26.01
N LYS A 5 43.64 -38.09 24.88
CA LYS A 5 43.64 -37.11 23.78
C LYS A 5 42.51 -36.11 24.02
N LEU A 6 42.85 -34.83 24.15
CA LEU A 6 41.90 -33.71 24.13
C LEU A 6 41.12 -33.70 22.78
N PRO A 7 39.82 -33.39 22.78
CA PRO A 7 39.07 -33.20 21.54
C PRO A 7 39.63 -31.98 20.80
N GLY A 8 39.88 -32.13 19.50
CA GLY A 8 40.35 -31.04 18.64
C GLY A 8 39.35 -29.86 18.58
N PRO A 9 39.79 -28.68 18.11
CA PRO A 9 38.92 -27.51 17.98
C PRO A 9 37.71 -27.83 17.10
N PRO A 10 36.51 -27.30 17.40
CA PRO A 10 35.34 -27.52 16.58
C PRO A 10 35.61 -27.01 15.15
N PRO A 11 35.06 -27.66 14.12
CA PRO A 11 35.26 -27.25 12.74
C PRO A 11 34.82 -25.81 12.52
N LYS A 12 35.56 -25.06 11.68
CA LYS A 12 35.35 -23.64 11.32
C LYS A 12 33.88 -23.23 11.09
N ARG A 13 33.03 -24.16 10.67
CA ARG A 13 31.59 -23.96 10.44
C ARG A 13 30.77 -23.58 11.68
N ALA A 14 31.23 -23.88 12.89
CA ALA A 14 30.49 -23.54 14.12
C ALA A 14 30.69 -22.08 14.57
N ARG A 15 31.72 -21.38 14.06
CA ARG A 15 31.94 -19.95 14.35
C ARG A 15 31.20 -19.02 13.39
N GLU A 16 30.85 -19.47 12.18
CA GLU A 16 30.12 -18.67 11.19
C GLU A 16 28.61 -18.54 11.48
N SER A 17 28.05 -19.31 12.43
CA SER A 17 26.61 -19.32 12.69
C SER A 17 26.13 -18.30 13.74
N GLU A 18 27.03 -17.67 14.50
CA GLU A 18 26.65 -16.67 15.51
C GLU A 18 26.68 -15.22 14.97
N GLU A 19 27.25 -14.96 13.79
CA GLU A 19 27.39 -13.61 13.20
C GLU A 19 26.29 -13.19 12.19
N ASN A 20 25.37 -14.08 11.82
CA ASN A 20 24.27 -13.74 10.88
C ASN A 20 22.93 -13.58 11.61
N ALA A 21 22.73 -12.44 12.27
CA ALA A 21 21.40 -12.08 12.76
C ALA A 21 20.39 -12.11 11.60
N ILE A 22 19.34 -12.93 11.70
CA ILE A 22 18.30 -13.05 10.66
C ILE A 22 17.63 -11.69 10.49
N LYS A 23 17.94 -11.01 9.38
CA LYS A 23 17.41 -9.67 9.10
C LYS A 23 15.97 -9.76 8.60
N MET A 24 15.02 -9.46 9.48
CA MET A 24 13.60 -9.37 9.15
C MET A 24 13.35 -8.25 8.14
N LYS A 25 12.38 -8.44 7.23
CA LYS A 25 11.95 -7.42 6.28
C LYS A 25 10.67 -6.76 6.76
N ILE A 26 10.65 -5.44 6.76
CA ILE A 26 9.49 -4.64 7.16
C ILE A 26 8.66 -4.28 5.93
N PHE A 27 7.36 -4.53 6.02
CA PHE A 27 6.33 -4.05 5.09
C PHE A 27 5.43 -3.06 5.81
N ASN A 28 4.94 -2.04 5.11
CA ASN A 28 3.88 -1.19 5.64
C ASN A 28 2.54 -1.65 5.07
N ASP A 29 1.60 -1.94 5.95
CA ASP A 29 0.24 -2.38 5.66
C ASP A 29 -0.77 -1.40 6.27
N SER A 30 -1.85 -1.11 5.54
CA SER A 30 -2.86 -0.13 5.97
C SER A 30 -3.70 -0.59 7.16
N ILE A 31 -3.73 -1.89 7.46
CA ILE A 31 -4.53 -2.48 8.53
C ILE A 31 -3.67 -2.74 9.76
N HIS A 32 -2.51 -3.37 9.57
CA HIS A 32 -1.65 -3.85 10.67
C HIS A 32 -0.43 -2.95 10.93
N GLY A 33 -0.24 -1.89 10.16
CA GLY A 33 0.92 -1.01 10.25
C GLY A 33 2.20 -1.70 9.78
N GLN A 34 3.26 -1.63 10.57
CA GLN A 34 4.54 -2.24 10.22
C GLN A 34 4.53 -3.75 10.49
N ILE A 35 4.61 -4.54 9.42
CA ILE A 35 4.66 -6.00 9.46
C ILE A 35 6.11 -6.45 9.25
N GLU A 36 6.63 -7.23 10.20
CA GLU A 36 7.92 -7.90 10.09
C GLU A 36 7.76 -9.33 9.57
N LEU A 37 8.40 -9.63 8.44
CA LEU A 37 8.39 -10.96 7.83
C LEU A 37 9.79 -11.58 7.80
N HIS A 38 9.81 -12.88 8.11
CA HIS A 38 11.00 -13.71 8.05
C HIS A 38 11.54 -13.81 6.61
N PRO A 39 12.87 -13.85 6.37
CA PRO A 39 13.45 -13.92 5.02
C PRO A 39 12.92 -15.08 4.17
N LEU A 40 12.58 -16.22 4.78
CA LEU A 40 11.93 -17.34 4.07
C LEU A 40 10.57 -16.95 3.49
N LEU A 41 9.74 -16.23 4.26
CA LEU A 41 8.45 -15.71 3.77
C LEU A 41 8.66 -14.72 2.63
N VAL A 42 9.67 -13.85 2.74
CA VAL A 42 10.03 -12.90 1.67
C VAL A 42 10.42 -13.64 0.38
N LYS A 43 11.21 -14.72 0.49
CA LYS A 43 11.58 -15.54 -0.68
C LYS A 43 10.37 -16.22 -1.34
N ILE A 44 9.32 -16.55 -0.57
CA ILE A 44 8.05 -17.06 -1.09
C ILE A 44 7.24 -15.94 -1.77
N ILE A 45 7.16 -14.77 -1.12
CA ILE A 45 6.50 -13.57 -1.67
C ILE A 45 7.12 -13.17 -3.01
N ASP A 46 8.44 -13.22 -3.09
CA ASP A 46 9.22 -12.84 -4.27
C ASP A 46 9.25 -13.93 -5.37
N THR A 47 8.15 -14.72 -5.50
CA THR A 47 7.94 -15.69 -6.60
C THR A 47 6.81 -15.26 -7.54
N PRO A 48 6.84 -15.64 -8.83
CA PRO A 48 5.74 -15.33 -9.76
C PRO A 48 4.37 -15.84 -9.30
N GLN A 49 4.35 -17.02 -8.66
CA GLN A 49 3.12 -17.64 -8.15
C GLN A 49 2.44 -16.77 -7.08
N PHE A 50 3.23 -16.14 -6.20
CA PHE A 50 2.69 -15.24 -5.18
C PHE A 50 2.45 -13.83 -5.73
N GLN A 51 3.35 -13.30 -6.57
CA GLN A 51 3.17 -11.98 -7.21
C GLN A 51 1.91 -11.90 -8.08
N ARG A 52 1.44 -13.04 -8.61
CA ARG A 52 0.14 -13.16 -9.30
C ARG A 52 -1.02 -12.58 -8.49
N LEU A 53 -1.02 -12.74 -7.17
CA LEU A 53 -2.12 -12.30 -6.31
C LEU A 53 -2.35 -10.78 -6.36
N ARG A 54 -1.40 -9.99 -6.89
CA ARG A 54 -1.53 -8.54 -7.13
C ARG A 54 -2.55 -8.20 -8.21
N TYR A 55 -2.90 -9.18 -9.04
CA TYR A 55 -3.81 -9.03 -10.18
C TYR A 55 -5.13 -9.75 -9.96
N LEU A 56 -5.42 -10.14 -8.70
CA LEU A 56 -6.68 -10.70 -8.26
C LEU A 56 -7.28 -9.81 -7.19
N LYS A 57 -8.36 -9.10 -7.52
CA LYS A 57 -9.07 -8.28 -6.54
C LYS A 57 -9.73 -9.17 -5.48
N GLN A 58 -9.59 -8.79 -4.22
CA GLN A 58 -10.14 -9.53 -3.08
C GLN A 58 -11.65 -9.76 -3.25
N LEU A 59 -12.35 -8.67 -3.59
CA LEU A 59 -13.80 -8.63 -3.75
C LEU A 59 -14.24 -8.71 -5.22
N GLY A 60 -13.40 -9.26 -6.11
CA GLY A 60 -13.69 -9.34 -7.53
C GLY A 60 -14.12 -7.98 -8.10
N ILE A 61 -15.34 -7.88 -8.62
CA ILE A 61 -15.84 -6.67 -9.28
C ILE A 61 -16.55 -5.66 -8.37
N LYS A 62 -16.57 -5.85 -7.04
CA LYS A 62 -17.25 -4.90 -6.14
C LYS A 62 -16.65 -3.49 -6.21
N TYR A 63 -15.42 -3.32 -6.72
CA TYR A 63 -14.84 -2.01 -7.04
C TYR A 63 -15.73 -1.16 -7.99
N LEU A 64 -16.56 -1.79 -8.82
CA LEU A 64 -17.52 -1.12 -9.70
C LEU A 64 -18.68 -0.46 -8.94
N ILE A 65 -18.92 -0.84 -7.68
CA ILE A 65 -19.96 -0.28 -6.81
C ILE A 65 -19.33 0.56 -5.69
N TYR A 66 -18.31 0.00 -5.04
CA TYR A 66 -17.55 0.61 -3.96
C TYR A 66 -16.17 1.02 -4.48
N PRO A 67 -15.93 2.29 -4.81
CA PRO A 67 -14.70 2.72 -5.48
C PRO A 67 -13.41 2.35 -4.74
N GLY A 68 -13.45 2.29 -3.41
CA GLY A 68 -12.30 1.93 -2.56
C GLY A 68 -11.97 0.43 -2.51
N ALA A 69 -12.85 -0.46 -2.98
CA ALA A 69 -12.65 -1.92 -2.96
C ALA A 69 -11.63 -2.40 -4.02
N THR A 70 -10.44 -1.81 -4.03
CA THR A 70 -9.38 -2.02 -5.01
C THR A 70 -8.30 -3.01 -4.55
N HIS A 71 -8.33 -3.35 -3.26
CA HIS A 71 -7.37 -4.23 -2.59
C HIS A 71 -7.34 -5.64 -3.19
N THR A 72 -6.20 -6.29 -3.04
CA THR A 72 -5.89 -7.53 -3.73
C THR A 72 -5.68 -8.70 -2.75
N ARG A 73 -5.75 -9.92 -3.27
CA ARG A 73 -5.42 -11.14 -2.51
C ARG A 73 -3.97 -11.13 -1.97
N PHE A 74 -3.09 -10.35 -2.59
CA PHE A 74 -1.68 -10.22 -2.22
C PHE A 74 -1.47 -9.61 -0.83
N GLU A 75 -2.06 -8.44 -0.57
CA GLU A 75 -1.89 -7.75 0.71
C GLU A 75 -2.67 -8.44 1.83
N HIS A 76 -3.82 -9.04 1.49
CA HIS A 76 -4.59 -9.91 2.39
C HIS A 76 -3.73 -11.10 2.86
N SER A 77 -3.12 -11.84 1.92
CA SER A 77 -2.26 -12.99 2.25
C SER A 77 -1.08 -12.62 3.17
N ILE A 78 -0.50 -11.42 3.00
CA ILE A 78 0.54 -10.91 3.90
C ILE A 78 -0.01 -10.62 5.29
N GLY A 79 -1.19 -9.99 5.38
CA GLY A 79 -1.87 -9.71 6.65
C GLY A 79 -2.25 -10.99 7.41
N VAL A 80 -2.77 -12.01 6.71
CA VAL A 80 -3.08 -13.32 7.31
C VAL A 80 -1.81 -13.99 7.85
N ALA A 81 -0.70 -13.95 7.12
CA ALA A 81 0.59 -14.48 7.58
C ALA A 81 1.13 -13.76 8.82
N TYR A 82 0.95 -12.44 8.89
CA TYR A 82 1.29 -11.64 10.08
C TYR A 82 0.45 -12.06 11.29
N LEU A 83 -0.89 -12.09 11.15
CA LEU A 83 -1.80 -12.45 12.23
C LEU A 83 -1.60 -13.88 12.72
N ALA A 84 -1.34 -14.82 11.80
CA ALA A 84 -0.99 -16.19 12.13
C ALA A 84 0.29 -16.26 12.99
N GLY A 85 1.32 -15.49 12.62
CA GLY A 85 2.54 -15.36 13.41
C GLY A 85 2.28 -14.75 14.80
N CYS A 86 1.48 -13.69 14.88
CA CYS A 86 1.09 -13.08 16.16
C CYS A 86 0.35 -14.06 17.07
N MET A 87 -0.59 -14.85 16.51
CA MET A 87 -1.33 -15.87 17.26
C MET A 87 -0.37 -16.91 17.85
N VAL A 88 0.49 -17.50 17.02
CA VAL A 88 1.44 -18.52 17.48
C VAL A 88 2.40 -17.97 18.54
N LYS A 89 2.94 -16.75 18.35
CA LYS A 89 3.83 -16.09 19.32
C LYS A 89 3.12 -15.86 20.66
N ILE A 90 1.90 -15.34 20.66
CA ILE A 90 1.12 -15.11 21.89
C ILE A 90 0.81 -16.42 22.62
N LEU A 91 0.45 -17.48 21.90
CA LEU A 91 0.20 -18.79 22.52
C LEU A 91 1.49 -19.36 23.14
N ARG A 92 2.62 -19.25 22.44
CA ARG A 92 3.95 -19.68 22.91
C ARG A 92 4.39 -18.92 24.15
N GLU A 93 4.26 -17.60 24.14
CA GLU A 93 4.63 -16.72 25.26
C GLU A 93 3.79 -17.00 26.50
N LYS A 94 2.48 -17.22 26.34
CA LYS A 94 1.57 -17.50 27.45
C LYS A 94 1.68 -18.91 28.01
N GLN A 95 2.11 -19.88 27.21
CA GLN A 95 2.08 -21.30 27.55
C GLN A 95 3.31 -22.02 26.99
N THR A 96 4.45 -21.87 27.67
CA THR A 96 5.71 -22.52 27.31
C THR A 96 5.61 -24.05 27.23
N GLY A 97 4.72 -24.67 28.02
CA GLY A 97 4.45 -26.11 27.99
C GLY A 97 3.70 -26.63 26.75
N LEU A 98 3.45 -25.78 25.73
CA LEU A 98 2.91 -26.23 24.44
C LEU A 98 4.00 -26.70 23.46
N GLU A 99 5.28 -26.48 23.76
CA GLU A 99 6.42 -26.91 22.93
C GLU A 99 6.31 -26.46 21.47
N ILE A 100 5.82 -25.23 21.25
CA ILE A 100 5.73 -24.59 19.93
C ILE A 100 7.14 -24.23 19.47
N THR A 101 7.62 -24.85 18.40
CA THR A 101 8.97 -24.62 17.87
C THR A 101 8.99 -23.45 16.88
N GLU A 102 10.20 -22.98 16.52
CA GLU A 102 10.36 -22.02 15.43
C GLU A 102 9.89 -22.59 14.08
N GLN A 103 10.07 -23.90 13.85
CA GLN A 103 9.52 -24.57 12.66
C GLN A 103 7.99 -24.53 12.64
N ASP A 104 7.31 -24.72 13.77
CA ASP A 104 5.86 -24.60 13.85
C ASP A 104 5.39 -23.19 13.48
N LEU A 105 6.05 -22.17 14.03
CA LEU A 105 5.78 -20.78 13.72
C LEU A 105 5.93 -20.51 12.22
N LEU A 106 7.06 -20.91 11.62
CA LEU A 106 7.31 -20.74 10.19
C LEU A 106 6.29 -21.51 9.34
N CYS A 107 5.96 -22.76 9.68
CA CYS A 107 4.95 -23.54 8.97
C CYS A 107 3.58 -22.87 8.96
N VAL A 108 3.12 -22.39 10.12
CA VAL A 108 1.82 -21.73 10.24
C VAL A 108 1.82 -20.41 9.46
N GLN A 109 2.89 -19.62 9.52
CA GLN A 109 3.01 -18.40 8.72
C GLN A 109 3.06 -18.67 7.21
N ILE A 110 3.77 -19.72 6.77
CA ILE A 110 3.84 -20.10 5.35
C ILE A 110 2.47 -20.59 4.86
N ALA A 111 1.77 -21.40 5.65
CA ALA A 111 0.43 -21.84 5.30
C ALA A 111 -0.54 -20.67 5.19
N ALA A 112 -0.52 -19.76 6.17
CA ALA A 112 -1.29 -18.52 6.15
C ALA A 112 -0.97 -17.63 4.95
N LEU A 113 0.30 -17.48 4.59
CA LEU A 113 0.71 -16.73 3.41
C LEU A 113 0.19 -17.38 2.13
N CYS A 114 0.20 -18.71 2.04
CA CYS A 114 -0.09 -19.45 0.82
C CYS A 114 -1.55 -19.91 0.68
N HIS A 115 -2.43 -19.63 1.64
CA HIS A 115 -3.78 -20.21 1.69
C HIS A 115 -4.67 -19.81 0.50
N ASP A 116 -4.37 -18.66 -0.11
CA ASP A 116 -5.16 -18.02 -1.17
C ASP A 116 -4.53 -18.10 -2.56
N LEU A 117 -3.42 -18.83 -2.72
CA LEU A 117 -2.68 -18.96 -3.98
C LEU A 117 -3.53 -19.49 -5.16
N GLY A 118 -4.57 -20.25 -4.85
CA GLY A 118 -5.44 -20.97 -5.77
C GLY A 118 -6.68 -20.20 -6.21
N HIS A 119 -6.87 -18.94 -5.79
CA HIS A 119 -7.98 -18.14 -6.31
C HIS A 119 -7.81 -17.85 -7.81
N GLY A 120 -8.93 -17.88 -8.55
CA GLY A 120 -9.02 -17.50 -9.96
C GLY A 120 -9.49 -16.06 -10.17
N PRO A 121 -9.71 -15.65 -11.44
CA PRO A 121 -10.21 -14.33 -11.80
C PRO A 121 -11.48 -13.95 -11.05
N PHE A 122 -11.52 -12.75 -10.49
CA PHE A 122 -12.62 -12.23 -9.68
C PHE A 122 -12.91 -13.05 -8.42
N SER A 123 -11.88 -13.74 -7.90
CA SER A 123 -11.91 -14.47 -6.62
C SER A 123 -13.08 -15.46 -6.52
N HIS A 124 -14.09 -15.17 -5.68
CA HIS A 124 -15.19 -16.09 -5.42
C HIS A 124 -16.17 -16.27 -6.59
N LEU A 125 -16.17 -15.36 -7.57
CA LEU A 125 -16.98 -15.56 -8.78
C LEU A 125 -16.50 -16.81 -9.53
N PHE A 126 -15.17 -17.01 -9.61
CA PHE A 126 -14.58 -18.11 -10.36
C PHE A 126 -14.97 -19.48 -9.81
N ASP A 127 -14.76 -19.70 -8.51
CA ASP A 127 -14.99 -21.00 -7.88
C ASP A 127 -16.48 -21.25 -7.57
N SER A 128 -17.28 -20.21 -7.30
CA SER A 128 -18.70 -20.38 -6.97
C SER A 128 -19.65 -20.35 -8.17
N MET A 129 -19.25 -19.77 -9.31
CA MET A 129 -20.11 -19.64 -10.50
C MET A 129 -19.49 -20.29 -11.75
N PHE A 130 -18.27 -19.91 -12.12
CA PHE A 130 -17.67 -20.35 -13.38
C PHE A 130 -17.29 -21.84 -13.38
N ILE A 131 -16.51 -22.27 -12.37
CA ILE A 131 -16.05 -23.67 -12.25
C ILE A 131 -17.22 -24.67 -12.20
N PRO A 132 -18.28 -24.46 -11.39
CA PRO A 132 -19.45 -25.33 -11.39
C PRO A 132 -20.18 -25.37 -12.74
N ALA A 133 -20.20 -24.27 -13.49
CA ALA A 133 -20.89 -24.18 -14.78
C ALA A 133 -20.15 -24.94 -15.90
N VAL A 134 -18.81 -25.00 -15.87
CA VAL A 134 -18.02 -25.79 -16.82
C VAL A 134 -17.85 -27.27 -16.42
N GLN A 135 -18.60 -27.72 -15.41
CA GLN A 135 -18.67 -29.12 -14.93
C GLN A 135 -17.33 -29.77 -14.59
N VAL A 136 -16.33 -28.98 -14.19
CA VAL A 136 -15.08 -29.51 -13.65
C VAL A 136 -15.35 -29.95 -12.21
N PRO A 137 -15.13 -31.23 -11.85
CA PRO A 137 -15.46 -31.71 -10.51
C PRO A 137 -14.67 -30.96 -9.43
N CYS A 138 -15.39 -30.16 -8.64
CA CYS A 138 -15.02 -29.72 -7.29
C CYS A 138 -13.64 -29.06 -7.09
N LEU A 139 -13.07 -28.37 -8.08
CA LEU A 139 -11.85 -27.59 -7.82
C LEU A 139 -12.18 -26.39 -6.92
N LYS A 140 -11.92 -26.54 -5.63
CA LYS A 140 -11.97 -25.44 -4.66
C LYS A 140 -10.67 -24.67 -4.67
N HIS A 141 -10.71 -23.38 -4.35
CA HIS A 141 -9.50 -22.57 -4.28
C HIS A 141 -8.50 -23.10 -3.23
N GLU A 142 -8.95 -23.77 -2.16
CA GLU A 142 -8.03 -24.38 -1.19
C GLU A 142 -7.20 -25.52 -1.82
N GLU A 143 -7.80 -26.32 -2.70
CA GLU A 143 -7.11 -27.41 -3.40
C GLU A 143 -6.15 -26.85 -4.45
N ALA A 144 -6.61 -25.88 -5.24
CA ALA A 144 -5.77 -25.15 -6.19
C ALA A 144 -4.60 -24.43 -5.49
N SER A 145 -4.76 -23.99 -4.23
CA SER A 145 -3.69 -23.35 -3.45
C SER A 145 -2.58 -24.34 -3.09
N VAL A 146 -2.94 -25.57 -2.73
CA VAL A 146 -1.97 -26.65 -2.50
C VAL A 146 -1.23 -26.99 -3.80
N ASP A 147 -1.92 -27.04 -4.93
CA ASP A 147 -1.32 -27.31 -6.24
C ASP A 147 -0.40 -26.18 -6.70
N MET A 148 -0.81 -24.93 -6.51
CA MET A 148 0.02 -23.75 -6.79
C MET A 148 1.25 -23.72 -5.88
N PHE A 149 1.10 -24.05 -4.59
CA PHE A 149 2.23 -24.18 -3.66
C PHE A 149 3.20 -25.28 -4.11
N ASN A 150 2.70 -26.45 -4.53
CA ASN A 150 3.54 -27.51 -5.10
C ASN A 150 4.28 -27.05 -6.36
N CYS A 151 3.61 -26.31 -7.25
CA CYS A 151 4.22 -25.73 -8.44
C CYS A 151 5.33 -24.74 -8.06
N MET A 152 5.06 -23.85 -7.10
CA MET A 152 6.00 -22.86 -6.57
C MET A 152 7.25 -23.53 -5.99
N LEU A 153 7.10 -24.60 -5.20
CA LEU A 153 8.22 -25.37 -4.63
C LEU A 153 9.09 -26.04 -5.70
N LYS A 154 8.49 -26.46 -6.82
CA LYS A 154 9.21 -27.14 -7.93
C LYS A 154 9.90 -26.15 -8.86
N LYS A 155 9.29 -25.00 -9.14
CA LYS A 155 9.78 -24.02 -10.13
C LYS A 155 10.81 -23.05 -9.56
N ASN A 156 10.87 -22.92 -8.23
CA ASN A 156 11.78 -22.02 -7.53
C ASN A 156 12.71 -22.86 -6.62
N PRO A 157 13.89 -22.36 -6.23
CA PRO A 157 14.82 -23.09 -5.35
C PRO A 157 14.35 -23.18 -3.89
N LEU A 158 13.03 -23.11 -3.62
CA LEU A 158 12.45 -22.99 -2.28
C LEU A 158 12.63 -24.26 -1.45
N MET A 159 12.57 -25.46 -2.03
CA MET A 159 12.80 -26.70 -1.26
C MET A 159 14.19 -26.73 -0.62
N LYS A 160 15.21 -26.26 -1.34
CA LYS A 160 16.58 -26.13 -0.81
C LYS A 160 16.62 -25.10 0.32
N VAL A 161 16.05 -23.93 0.08
CA VAL A 161 16.04 -22.84 1.07
C VAL A 161 15.26 -23.21 2.33
N MET A 162 14.09 -23.84 2.21
CA MET A 162 13.31 -24.31 3.37
C MET A 162 14.11 -25.28 4.22
N LYS A 163 14.87 -26.19 3.58
CA LYS A 163 15.77 -27.10 4.29
C LYS A 163 16.94 -26.38 4.98
N GLU A 164 17.49 -25.31 4.37
CA GLU A 164 18.50 -24.46 5.00
C GLU A 164 17.98 -23.78 6.28
N TYR A 165 16.69 -23.45 6.32
CA TYR A 165 15.99 -22.95 7.52
C TYR A 165 15.45 -24.07 8.45
N GLY A 166 15.84 -25.33 8.23
CA GLY A 166 15.50 -26.45 9.10
C GLY A 166 14.10 -27.04 8.92
N LEU A 167 13.40 -26.76 7.81
CA LEU A 167 12.11 -27.37 7.50
C LEU A 167 12.29 -28.70 6.74
N GLU A 168 11.51 -29.71 7.14
CA GLU A 168 11.56 -31.06 6.61
C GLU A 168 10.30 -31.44 5.80
N GLN A 169 10.27 -32.65 5.23
CA GLN A 169 9.13 -33.12 4.45
C GLN A 169 7.83 -33.18 5.27
N ARG A 170 7.92 -33.45 6.58
CA ARG A 170 6.78 -33.44 7.50
C ARG A 170 6.19 -32.03 7.64
N ASP A 171 7.01 -30.99 7.60
CA ASP A 171 6.59 -29.58 7.64
C ASP A 171 5.87 -29.17 6.36
N ILE A 172 6.34 -29.64 5.22
CA ILE A 172 5.66 -29.43 3.94
C ILE A 172 4.27 -30.08 3.94
N THR A 173 4.14 -31.28 4.53
CA THR A 173 2.84 -31.93 4.71
C THR A 173 1.95 -31.11 5.64
N PHE A 174 2.48 -30.63 6.76
CA PHE A 174 1.74 -29.80 7.71
C PHE A 174 1.22 -28.51 7.08
N ILE A 175 2.06 -27.80 6.32
CA ILE A 175 1.67 -26.57 5.60
C ILE A 175 0.47 -26.84 4.66
N LYS A 176 0.49 -27.95 3.92
CA LYS A 176 -0.60 -28.31 3.00
C LYS A 176 -1.90 -28.66 3.75
N GLU A 177 -1.80 -29.36 4.87
CA GLU A 177 -2.97 -29.68 5.71
C GLU A 177 -3.60 -28.41 6.30
N LEU A 178 -2.78 -27.41 6.68
CA LEU A 178 -3.25 -26.10 7.14
C LEU A 178 -3.94 -25.31 6.02
N ILE A 179 -3.33 -25.24 4.82
CA ILE A 179 -3.91 -24.57 3.65
C ILE A 179 -5.26 -25.18 3.27
N LYS A 180 -5.35 -26.52 3.22
CA LYS A 180 -6.59 -27.21 2.88
C LYS A 180 -7.69 -26.99 3.93
N GLY A 181 -7.30 -26.72 5.18
CA GLY A 181 -8.18 -26.66 6.34
C GLY A 181 -8.82 -28.03 6.59
N VAL A 182 -8.10 -28.92 7.28
CA VAL A 182 -8.58 -30.25 7.61
C VAL A 182 -9.55 -30.23 8.79
N ASN A 183 -10.61 -31.05 8.74
CA ASN A 183 -11.51 -31.19 9.88
C ASN A 183 -10.88 -32.10 10.95
N ILE A 184 -10.45 -31.48 12.05
CA ILE A 184 -9.86 -32.18 13.20
C ILE A 184 -10.90 -32.64 14.23
N SER A 185 -12.20 -32.52 13.97
CA SER A 185 -13.26 -32.77 14.97
C SER A 185 -13.56 -34.26 15.22
N GLY A 186 -13.05 -35.15 14.37
CA GLY A 186 -13.20 -36.60 14.50
C GLY A 186 -12.57 -37.17 15.79
N ASP A 187 -12.97 -38.40 16.13
CA ASP A 187 -12.47 -39.10 17.32
C ASP A 187 -11.10 -39.76 17.09
N GLU A 188 -10.70 -40.01 15.84
CA GLU A 188 -9.36 -40.52 15.48
C GLU A 188 -8.48 -39.44 14.82
N TRP A 189 -7.20 -39.38 15.23
CA TRP A 189 -6.22 -38.47 14.65
C TRP A 189 -5.67 -38.99 13.32
N THR A 190 -5.90 -38.26 12.23
CA THR A 190 -5.56 -38.69 10.86
C THR A 190 -4.46 -37.84 10.20
N GLN A 191 -4.09 -36.73 10.82
CA GLN A 191 -3.12 -35.78 10.30
C GLN A 191 -1.69 -36.30 10.44
N LYS A 192 -0.87 -36.04 9.43
CA LYS A 192 0.53 -36.51 9.35
C LYS A 192 1.53 -35.40 9.64
N GLY A 193 1.15 -34.15 9.38
CA GLY A 193 2.02 -32.98 9.56
C GLY A 193 2.43 -32.77 11.01
N ARG A 194 1.48 -32.84 11.94
CA ARG A 194 1.70 -32.79 13.39
C ARG A 194 0.87 -33.86 14.09
N SER A 195 1.24 -34.13 15.34
CA SER A 195 0.53 -35.06 16.22
C SER A 195 -0.55 -34.33 17.03
N GLU A 196 -1.43 -35.09 17.67
CA GLU A 196 -2.65 -34.59 18.31
C GLU A 196 -2.38 -33.53 19.39
N GLU A 197 -1.23 -33.57 20.07
CA GLU A 197 -0.87 -32.56 21.07
C GLU A 197 -0.66 -31.15 20.49
N LYS A 198 -0.50 -31.03 19.16
CA LYS A 198 -0.42 -29.75 18.43
C LYS A 198 -1.66 -29.46 17.58
N SER A 199 -2.77 -30.14 17.86
CA SER A 199 -4.06 -29.96 17.16
C SER A 199 -4.54 -28.51 17.09
N PHE A 200 -4.31 -27.71 18.13
CA PHE A 200 -4.65 -26.28 18.18
C PHE A 200 -4.03 -25.45 17.05
N LEU A 201 -2.90 -25.86 16.46
CA LEU A 201 -2.29 -25.12 15.34
C LEU A 201 -3.14 -25.19 14.06
N TYR A 202 -3.94 -26.25 13.88
CA TYR A 202 -4.86 -26.40 12.74
C TYR A 202 -6.09 -25.48 12.85
N GLU A 203 -6.29 -24.83 14.00
CA GLU A 203 -7.39 -23.89 14.23
C GLU A 203 -7.00 -22.44 13.87
N ILE A 204 -5.76 -22.18 13.44
CA ILE A 204 -5.24 -20.81 13.23
C ILE A 204 -5.56 -20.27 11.83
N VAL A 205 -5.24 -21.04 10.78
CA VAL A 205 -5.28 -20.56 9.39
C VAL A 205 -6.65 -20.76 8.75
N ALA A 206 -7.19 -21.98 8.82
CA ALA A 206 -8.47 -22.34 8.22
C ALA A 206 -9.24 -23.26 9.17
N ASN A 207 -10.02 -22.68 10.07
CA ASN A 207 -10.65 -23.39 11.16
C ASN A 207 -11.99 -24.00 10.73
N LYS A 208 -11.98 -25.26 10.28
CA LYS A 208 -13.20 -25.95 9.84
C LYS A 208 -14.16 -26.35 10.97
N ARG A 209 -13.78 -26.19 12.25
CA ARG A 209 -14.68 -26.52 13.37
C ARG A 209 -15.74 -25.44 13.56
N ASN A 210 -15.30 -24.20 13.72
CA ASN A 210 -16.20 -23.08 14.06
C ASN A 210 -15.98 -21.84 13.20
N GLY A 211 -15.04 -21.88 12.25
CA GLY A 211 -14.75 -20.77 11.36
C GLY A 211 -13.99 -19.62 12.00
N ILE A 212 -13.55 -19.68 13.26
CA ILE A 212 -12.75 -18.60 13.87
C ILE A 212 -11.28 -18.82 13.51
N ASP A 213 -10.78 -18.06 12.53
CA ASP A 213 -9.40 -18.13 12.03
C ASP A 213 -8.88 -16.73 11.65
N VAL A 214 -7.56 -16.64 11.48
CA VAL A 214 -6.88 -15.37 11.19
C VAL A 214 -7.11 -14.86 9.77
N ASP A 215 -7.55 -15.72 8.84
CA ASP A 215 -8.05 -15.35 7.53
C ASP A 215 -9.25 -14.38 7.67
N LYS A 216 -10.28 -14.80 8.41
CA LYS A 216 -11.45 -13.95 8.71
C LYS A 216 -11.07 -12.65 9.41
N TRP A 217 -10.11 -12.71 10.32
CA TRP A 217 -9.71 -11.52 11.05
C TRP A 217 -9.10 -10.46 10.13
N ASP A 218 -8.28 -10.88 9.17
CA ASP A 218 -7.71 -9.95 8.19
C ASP A 218 -8.78 -9.41 7.24
N TYR A 219 -9.53 -10.28 6.54
CA TYR A 219 -10.44 -9.77 5.52
C TYR A 219 -11.57 -8.93 6.13
N LEU A 220 -12.09 -9.26 7.31
CA LEU A 220 -13.14 -8.44 7.92
C LEU A 220 -12.62 -7.02 8.22
N ALA A 221 -11.41 -6.90 8.78
CA ALA A 221 -10.80 -5.60 9.03
C ALA A 221 -10.46 -4.85 7.73
N ARG A 222 -9.88 -5.57 6.75
CA ARG A 222 -9.41 -5.02 5.48
C ARG A 222 -10.54 -4.62 4.54
N ASP A 223 -11.56 -5.47 4.39
CA ASP A 223 -12.73 -5.20 3.57
C ASP A 223 -13.51 -4.01 4.14
N CYS A 224 -13.72 -3.97 5.46
CA CYS A 224 -14.33 -2.82 6.14
C CYS A 224 -13.58 -1.51 5.85
N HIS A 225 -12.25 -1.53 5.97
CA HIS A 225 -11.39 -0.37 5.69
C HIS A 225 -11.56 0.15 4.25
N HIS A 226 -11.48 -0.74 3.25
CA HIS A 226 -11.57 -0.36 1.84
C HIS A 226 -12.99 -0.05 1.37
N LEU A 227 -14.02 -0.66 1.99
CA LEU A 227 -15.42 -0.40 1.67
C LEU A 227 -15.97 0.86 2.35
N GLY A 228 -15.27 1.41 3.35
CA GLY A 228 -15.81 2.48 4.20
C GLY A 228 -16.95 2.00 5.11
N ILE A 229 -16.91 0.74 5.54
CA ILE A 229 -17.90 0.13 6.44
C ILE A 229 -17.23 -0.07 7.81
N PRO A 230 -17.85 0.36 8.93
CA PRO A 230 -17.25 0.15 10.25
C PRO A 230 -16.99 -1.34 10.54
N ASN A 231 -15.80 -1.65 11.05
CA ASN A 231 -15.48 -2.99 11.56
C ASN A 231 -16.04 -3.14 12.98
N GLY A 232 -16.90 -4.13 13.21
CA GLY A 232 -17.63 -4.30 14.45
C GLY A 232 -16.89 -5.05 15.56
N PHE A 233 -15.74 -5.69 15.29
CA PHE A 233 -15.02 -6.48 16.30
C PHE A 233 -13.58 -5.99 16.55
N ASP A 234 -13.13 -6.15 17.79
CA ASP A 234 -11.76 -5.82 18.21
C ASP A 234 -10.87 -7.07 18.08
N LEU A 235 -10.10 -7.09 16.99
CA LEU A 235 -9.12 -8.14 16.69
C LEU A 235 -8.08 -8.29 17.79
N GLN A 236 -7.49 -7.20 18.27
CA GLN A 236 -6.41 -7.26 19.28
C GLN A 236 -6.92 -7.82 20.61
N ARG A 237 -8.16 -7.50 20.97
CA ARG A 237 -8.82 -8.08 22.15
C ARG A 237 -9.08 -9.57 21.99
N LEU A 238 -9.55 -10.05 20.83
CA LEU A 238 -9.73 -11.49 20.57
C LEU A 238 -8.39 -12.23 20.62
N LEU A 239 -7.40 -11.74 19.87
CA LEU A 239 -6.05 -12.30 19.80
C LEU A 239 -5.42 -12.43 21.19
N ARG A 240 -5.46 -11.37 22.01
CA ARG A 240 -4.93 -11.39 23.38
C ARG A 240 -5.77 -12.23 24.35
N SER A 241 -6.98 -12.62 23.99
CA SER A 241 -7.81 -13.48 24.85
C SER A 241 -7.57 -14.97 24.63
N ALA A 242 -6.98 -15.37 23.50
CA ALA A 242 -6.72 -16.76 23.14
C ALA A 242 -5.79 -17.48 24.14
N ARG A 243 -6.10 -18.75 24.41
CA ARG A 243 -5.32 -19.70 25.22
C ARG A 243 -5.60 -21.13 24.73
N VAL A 244 -4.66 -22.05 24.84
CA VAL A 244 -4.88 -23.47 24.53
C VAL A 244 -5.32 -24.23 25.78
N CYS A 245 -6.41 -24.98 25.70
CA CYS A 245 -6.90 -25.84 26.79
C CYS A 245 -7.16 -27.27 26.27
N ASN A 246 -7.23 -28.23 27.18
CA ASN A 246 -7.65 -29.60 26.84
C ASN A 246 -9.17 -29.65 26.67
N VAL A 247 -9.64 -30.28 25.59
CA VAL A 247 -11.08 -30.39 25.26
C VAL A 247 -11.47 -31.87 25.15
N LYS A 248 -12.53 -32.29 25.86
CA LYS A 248 -12.96 -33.69 26.15
C LYS A 248 -12.11 -34.44 27.21
N MET A 249 -12.69 -35.48 27.83
CA MET A 249 -12.00 -36.40 28.77
C MET A 249 -10.97 -37.34 28.10
N ASN A 250 -10.78 -37.25 26.77
CA ASN A 250 -9.63 -37.85 26.08
C ASN A 250 -8.41 -36.94 26.28
N LYS A 251 -7.43 -37.44 27.05
CA LYS A 251 -6.42 -36.65 27.75
C LYS A 251 -5.47 -35.79 26.89
N ASN A 252 -5.47 -35.91 25.56
CA ASN A 252 -4.38 -35.35 24.72
C ASN A 252 -4.80 -34.28 23.69
N LYS A 253 -6.09 -34.05 23.43
CA LYS A 253 -6.53 -33.09 22.41
C LYS A 253 -6.59 -31.66 22.95
N LYS A 254 -5.85 -30.76 22.30
CA LYS A 254 -5.68 -29.36 22.69
C LYS A 254 -6.36 -28.44 21.70
N SER A 255 -7.09 -27.43 22.18
CA SER A 255 -7.77 -26.48 21.32
C SER A 255 -7.63 -25.04 21.81
N ILE A 256 -7.67 -24.09 20.86
CA ILE A 256 -7.79 -22.68 21.12
C ILE A 256 -9.14 -22.39 21.77
N CYS A 257 -9.07 -21.83 22.97
CA CYS A 257 -10.16 -21.36 23.78
C CYS A 257 -10.03 -19.84 23.97
N TYR A 258 -11.17 -19.16 24.05
CA TYR A 258 -11.22 -17.72 24.25
C TYR A 258 -11.69 -17.37 25.65
N ARG A 259 -11.43 -16.15 26.08
CA ARG A 259 -11.85 -15.71 27.39
C ARG A 259 -13.36 -15.53 27.44
N ASP A 260 -14.04 -16.05 28.46
CA ASP A 260 -15.50 -15.91 28.67
C ASP A 260 -16.07 -14.51 28.35
N LYS A 261 -15.44 -13.45 28.88
CA LYS A 261 -15.85 -12.04 28.67
C LYS A 261 -15.67 -11.48 27.24
N VAL A 262 -15.22 -12.29 26.27
CA VAL A 262 -15.09 -11.89 24.87
C VAL A 262 -16.11 -12.58 23.96
N ALA A 263 -17.09 -13.29 24.52
CA ALA A 263 -18.17 -13.91 23.75
C ALA A 263 -18.89 -12.90 22.83
N ASP A 264 -19.21 -11.71 23.34
CA ASP A 264 -19.83 -10.63 22.54
C ASP A 264 -18.94 -10.22 21.36
N ASN A 265 -17.63 -10.13 21.57
CA ASN A 265 -16.69 -9.74 20.50
C ASN A 265 -16.56 -10.83 19.41
N ILE A 266 -16.72 -12.11 19.77
CA ILE A 266 -16.81 -13.21 18.80
C ILE A 266 -18.12 -13.11 18.03
N TYR A 267 -19.22 -12.84 18.74
CA TYR A 267 -20.52 -12.62 18.14
C TYR A 267 -20.49 -11.44 17.14
N ASP A 268 -19.89 -10.32 17.53
CA ASP A 268 -19.69 -9.13 16.70
C ASP A 268 -18.83 -9.40 15.45
N MET A 269 -17.86 -10.32 15.53
CA MET A 269 -17.08 -10.77 14.36
C MET A 269 -17.99 -11.40 13.31
N PHE A 270 -18.86 -12.34 13.70
CA PHE A 270 -19.80 -12.97 12.77
C PHE A 270 -20.91 -12.02 12.32
N HIS A 271 -21.33 -11.08 13.18
CA HIS A 271 -22.27 -10.03 12.80
C HIS A 271 -21.67 -9.06 11.76
N THR A 272 -20.39 -8.71 11.92
CA THR A 272 -19.64 -7.91 10.93
C THR A 272 -19.57 -8.65 9.60
N ARG A 273 -19.29 -9.95 9.62
CA ARG A 273 -19.33 -10.80 8.41
C ARG A 273 -20.70 -10.74 7.72
N TYR A 274 -21.79 -10.93 8.46
CA TYR A 274 -23.15 -10.83 7.92
C TYR A 274 -23.40 -9.43 7.30
N THR A 275 -23.00 -8.37 7.99
CA THR A 275 -23.15 -6.98 7.51
C THR A 275 -22.42 -6.76 6.19
N LEU A 276 -21.16 -7.22 6.09
CA LEU A 276 -20.38 -7.14 4.85
C LEU A 276 -21.03 -7.93 3.71
N HIS A 277 -21.51 -9.15 3.99
CA HIS A 277 -22.23 -9.95 3.00
C HIS A 277 -23.46 -9.21 2.48
N ARG A 278 -24.29 -8.68 3.37
CA ARG A 278 -25.55 -8.01 3.00
C ARG A 278 -25.34 -6.68 2.29
N GLN A 279 -24.43 -5.83 2.78
CA GLN A 279 -24.23 -4.48 2.24
C GLN A 279 -23.34 -4.47 1.00
N ALA A 280 -22.27 -5.27 0.97
CA ALA A 280 -21.24 -5.20 -0.06
C ALA A 280 -21.15 -6.45 -0.95
N LEU A 281 -20.84 -7.62 -0.38
CA LEU A 281 -20.49 -8.81 -1.19
C LEU A 281 -21.67 -9.28 -2.03
N GLN A 282 -22.86 -9.35 -1.43
CA GLN A 282 -24.11 -9.67 -2.09
C GLN A 282 -24.90 -8.40 -2.42
N HIS A 283 -24.26 -7.27 -2.70
CA HIS A 283 -24.98 -6.07 -3.15
C HIS A 283 -25.76 -6.34 -4.45
N LYS A 284 -27.01 -5.89 -4.55
CA LYS A 284 -27.93 -6.15 -5.69
C LYS A 284 -27.28 -5.89 -7.07
N ILE A 285 -26.67 -4.72 -7.26
CA ILE A 285 -26.00 -4.40 -8.54
C ILE A 285 -24.70 -5.18 -8.70
N GLY A 286 -23.98 -5.49 -7.61
CA GLY A 286 -22.74 -6.26 -7.69
C GLY A 286 -23.01 -7.71 -8.08
N TYR A 287 -24.06 -8.31 -7.55
CA TYR A 287 -24.45 -9.68 -7.86
C TYR A 287 -24.82 -9.85 -9.33
N ILE A 288 -25.63 -8.96 -9.90
CA ILE A 288 -26.00 -9.06 -11.32
C ILE A 288 -24.80 -8.84 -12.25
N ILE A 289 -23.82 -8.03 -11.85
CA ILE A 289 -22.56 -7.91 -12.59
C ILE A 289 -21.78 -9.23 -12.52
N ASP A 290 -21.70 -9.89 -11.36
CA ASP A 290 -21.04 -11.20 -11.23
C ASP A 290 -21.67 -12.22 -12.19
N VAL A 291 -23.00 -12.28 -12.24
CA VAL A 291 -23.74 -13.13 -13.18
C VAL A 291 -23.37 -12.83 -14.63
N ARG A 292 -23.40 -11.56 -15.04
CA ARG A 292 -23.09 -11.17 -16.42
C ARG A 292 -21.62 -11.40 -16.79
N ILE A 293 -20.69 -11.24 -15.85
CA ILE A 293 -19.28 -11.60 -16.07
C ILE A 293 -19.14 -13.10 -16.25
N ASN A 294 -19.79 -13.90 -15.40
CA ASN A 294 -19.81 -15.34 -15.57
C ASN A 294 -20.36 -15.75 -16.95
N ASP A 295 -21.45 -15.14 -17.42
CA ASP A 295 -22.00 -15.36 -18.75
C ASP A 295 -20.98 -15.04 -19.86
N ALA A 296 -20.25 -13.93 -19.72
CA ALA A 296 -19.20 -13.55 -20.66
C ALA A 296 -18.02 -14.54 -20.64
N LEU A 297 -17.59 -15.00 -19.46
CA LEU A 297 -16.53 -15.99 -19.32
C LEU A 297 -16.90 -17.33 -19.94
N LEU A 298 -18.15 -17.80 -19.74
CA LEU A 298 -18.64 -19.04 -20.33
C LEU A 298 -18.68 -18.96 -21.85
N LYS A 299 -19.23 -17.87 -22.39
CA LYS A 299 -19.25 -17.63 -23.84
C LYS A 299 -17.86 -17.52 -24.43
N ALA A 300 -16.93 -16.88 -23.73
CA ALA A 300 -15.53 -16.84 -24.16
C ALA A 300 -14.89 -18.24 -24.13
N ASN A 301 -15.09 -19.01 -23.05
CA ASN A 301 -14.52 -20.34 -22.88
C ASN A 301 -14.93 -21.32 -23.99
N GLU A 302 -16.16 -21.24 -24.48
CA GLU A 302 -16.64 -22.07 -25.60
C GLU A 302 -15.94 -21.79 -26.93
N LYS A 303 -15.51 -20.54 -27.15
CA LYS A 303 -15.00 -20.04 -28.43
C LYS A 303 -13.49 -19.86 -28.46
N LEU A 304 -12.85 -19.77 -27.30
CA LEU A 304 -11.39 -19.76 -27.18
C LEU A 304 -10.82 -21.10 -27.66
N ARG A 305 -9.68 -21.04 -28.34
CA ARG A 305 -8.95 -22.24 -28.79
C ARG A 305 -8.57 -23.11 -27.58
N PRO A 306 -8.46 -24.45 -27.74
CA PRO A 306 -8.14 -25.35 -26.63
C PRO A 306 -6.89 -24.96 -25.82
N ASP A 307 -5.84 -24.44 -26.47
CA ASP A 307 -4.61 -23.97 -25.81
C ASP A 307 -4.79 -22.66 -25.00
N ARG A 308 -5.96 -22.03 -25.07
CA ARG A 308 -6.32 -20.78 -24.38
C ARG A 308 -7.66 -20.87 -23.65
N LYS A 309 -8.25 -22.05 -23.53
CA LYS A 309 -9.49 -22.20 -22.78
C LYS A 309 -9.26 -21.92 -21.30
N ILE A 310 -10.15 -21.12 -20.74
CA ILE A 310 -10.14 -20.75 -19.33
C ILE A 310 -10.27 -22.02 -18.46
N SER A 311 -11.12 -22.96 -18.88
CA SER A 311 -11.30 -24.26 -18.22
C SER A 311 -10.08 -25.16 -18.30
N ASP A 312 -9.22 -25.03 -19.30
CA ASP A 312 -8.09 -25.95 -19.49
C ASP A 312 -6.88 -25.50 -18.65
N ALA A 313 -6.75 -24.19 -18.43
CA ALA A 313 -5.69 -23.59 -17.62
C ALA A 313 -5.69 -24.07 -16.17
N ILE A 314 -6.84 -24.47 -15.61
CA ILE A 314 -6.97 -24.94 -14.21
C ILE A 314 -6.23 -26.26 -13.96
N HIS A 315 -6.00 -27.06 -15.00
CA HIS A 315 -5.32 -28.35 -14.90
C HIS A 315 -3.79 -28.22 -14.93
N ASN A 316 -3.26 -27.05 -15.29
CA ASN A 316 -1.83 -26.77 -15.34
C ASN A 316 -1.50 -25.48 -14.59
N MET A 317 -0.87 -25.59 -13.43
CA MET A 317 -0.51 -24.42 -12.62
C MET A 317 0.40 -23.41 -13.34
N VAL A 318 1.15 -23.79 -14.38
CA VAL A 318 1.95 -22.83 -15.17
C VAL A 318 1.06 -21.93 -16.03
N ASP A 319 -0.05 -22.47 -16.52
CA ASP A 319 -1.04 -21.70 -17.29
C ASP A 319 -2.03 -21.00 -16.35
N TYR A 320 -2.41 -21.64 -15.25
CA TYR A 320 -3.22 -21.03 -14.20
C TYR A 320 -2.61 -19.75 -13.62
N ILE A 321 -1.27 -19.65 -13.59
CA ILE A 321 -0.60 -18.42 -13.15
C ILE A 321 -0.98 -17.21 -14.02
N LYS A 322 -1.18 -17.42 -15.32
CA LYS A 322 -1.52 -16.37 -16.28
C LYS A 322 -3.00 -15.96 -16.19
N LEU A 323 -3.83 -16.78 -15.55
CA LEU A 323 -5.26 -16.55 -15.45
C LEU A 323 -5.56 -15.61 -14.27
N THR A 324 -5.71 -14.32 -14.56
CA THR A 324 -5.95 -13.23 -13.60
C THR A 324 -7.19 -12.42 -13.98
N ASP A 325 -7.50 -11.34 -13.26
CA ASP A 325 -8.60 -10.42 -13.61
C ASP A 325 -8.40 -9.78 -15.01
N HIS A 326 -7.18 -9.81 -15.56
CA HIS A 326 -6.85 -9.33 -16.92
C HIS A 326 -7.68 -9.99 -18.03
N ILE A 327 -8.23 -11.18 -17.78
CA ILE A 327 -9.12 -11.86 -18.73
C ILE A 327 -10.33 -11.00 -19.13
N PHE A 328 -10.75 -10.06 -18.26
CA PHE A 328 -11.77 -9.07 -18.59
C PHE A 328 -11.38 -8.24 -19.82
N ASP A 329 -10.20 -7.63 -19.76
CA ASP A 329 -9.69 -6.74 -20.79
C ASP A 329 -9.22 -7.51 -22.02
N GLU A 330 -8.70 -8.72 -21.83
CA GLU A 330 -8.37 -9.62 -22.94
C GLU A 330 -9.60 -9.90 -23.82
N ILE A 331 -10.73 -10.26 -23.21
CA ILE A 331 -11.99 -10.51 -23.93
C ILE A 331 -12.54 -9.21 -24.54
N LEU A 332 -12.58 -8.13 -23.75
CA LEU A 332 -13.16 -6.85 -24.18
C LEU A 332 -12.45 -6.26 -25.42
N HIS A 333 -11.12 -6.40 -25.48
CA HIS A 333 -10.30 -5.85 -26.55
C HIS A 333 -9.92 -6.86 -27.63
N HIS A 334 -10.36 -8.11 -27.52
CA HIS A 334 -10.06 -9.14 -28.51
C HIS A 334 -10.60 -8.78 -29.91
N SER A 335 -9.84 -9.13 -30.95
CA SER A 335 -10.19 -8.85 -32.35
C SER A 335 -11.02 -9.97 -33.00
N ASP A 336 -11.05 -11.17 -32.40
CA ASP A 336 -11.80 -12.31 -32.93
C ASP A 336 -13.32 -12.09 -32.88
N PRO A 337 -14.01 -12.11 -34.04
CA PRO A 337 -15.46 -11.98 -34.11
C PRO A 337 -16.24 -13.06 -33.34
N GLN A 338 -15.65 -14.23 -33.08
CA GLN A 338 -16.33 -15.30 -32.33
C GLN A 338 -16.58 -14.94 -30.86
N LEU A 339 -15.80 -14.00 -30.30
CA LEU A 339 -15.98 -13.51 -28.94
C LEU A 339 -16.97 -12.34 -28.84
N LYS A 340 -17.64 -11.98 -29.93
CA LYS A 340 -18.54 -10.81 -29.98
C LYS A 340 -19.59 -10.84 -28.88
N GLU A 341 -20.24 -11.97 -28.61
CA GLU A 341 -21.28 -12.03 -27.56
C GLU A 341 -20.70 -11.78 -26.16
N ALA A 342 -19.55 -12.39 -25.84
CA ALA A 342 -18.87 -12.15 -24.57
C ALA A 342 -18.46 -10.69 -24.44
N LYS A 343 -17.90 -10.12 -25.52
CA LYS A 343 -17.51 -8.72 -25.61
C LYS A 343 -18.69 -7.77 -25.42
N ASP A 344 -19.82 -8.00 -26.09
CA ASP A 344 -21.02 -7.16 -26.00
C ASP A 344 -21.53 -7.11 -24.54
N ILE A 345 -21.43 -8.22 -23.79
CA ILE A 345 -21.76 -8.26 -22.36
C ILE A 345 -20.80 -7.39 -21.54
N LEU A 346 -19.48 -7.52 -21.74
CA LEU A 346 -18.49 -6.71 -21.03
C LEU A 346 -18.60 -5.22 -21.40
N GLU A 347 -18.85 -4.89 -22.66
CA GLU A 347 -19.12 -3.52 -23.10
C GLU A 347 -20.36 -2.95 -22.43
N ASN A 348 -21.40 -3.76 -22.22
CA ASN A 348 -22.58 -3.33 -21.45
C ASN A 348 -22.25 -3.01 -19.99
N ILE A 349 -21.37 -3.79 -19.35
CA ILE A 349 -20.89 -3.52 -17.99
C ILE A 349 -20.10 -2.20 -17.95
N VAL A 350 -19.13 -2.02 -18.85
CA VAL A 350 -18.31 -0.80 -18.94
C VAL A 350 -19.17 0.44 -19.19
N ASN A 351 -20.18 0.33 -20.06
CA ASN A 351 -21.09 1.42 -20.39
C ASN A 351 -22.28 1.56 -19.41
N ARG A 352 -22.30 0.81 -18.30
CA ARG A 352 -23.38 0.81 -17.29
C ARG A 352 -24.78 0.50 -17.83
N ARG A 353 -24.85 -0.23 -18.94
CA ARG A 353 -26.06 -0.81 -19.51
C ARG A 353 -26.35 -2.17 -18.84
N LEU A 354 -26.69 -2.13 -17.56
CA LEU A 354 -26.94 -3.32 -16.73
C LEU A 354 -28.42 -3.69 -16.71
N PRO A 355 -28.77 -4.98 -16.46
CA PRO A 355 -30.13 -5.35 -16.10
C PRO A 355 -30.62 -4.53 -14.90
N LYS A 356 -31.88 -4.09 -14.95
CA LYS A 356 -32.43 -3.19 -13.94
C LYS A 356 -32.98 -3.99 -12.76
N PHE A 357 -32.60 -3.61 -11.55
CA PHE A 357 -33.14 -4.23 -10.34
C PHE A 357 -34.63 -3.88 -10.17
N VAL A 358 -35.48 -4.90 -9.99
CA VAL A 358 -36.93 -4.75 -9.84
C VAL A 358 -37.32 -4.79 -8.37
N GLY A 359 -36.84 -5.78 -7.61
CA GLY A 359 -37.20 -5.92 -6.21
C GLY A 359 -36.47 -7.08 -5.51
N GLU A 360 -36.57 -7.09 -4.18
CA GLU A 360 -36.02 -8.11 -3.29
C GLU A 360 -37.06 -8.44 -2.20
N ALA A 361 -37.16 -9.71 -1.85
CA ALA A 361 -38.01 -10.19 -0.75
C ALA A 361 -37.34 -11.34 0.00
N ARG A 362 -37.73 -11.57 1.26
CA ARG A 362 -37.19 -12.65 2.09
C ARG A 362 -38.02 -13.91 1.90
N LEU A 363 -37.33 -15.03 1.72
CA LEU A 363 -37.97 -16.32 1.49
C LEU A 363 -38.37 -17.00 2.79
N ASP A 364 -39.47 -17.76 2.73
CA ASP A 364 -39.84 -18.75 3.73
C ASP A 364 -39.18 -20.08 3.40
N GLU A 365 -38.03 -20.33 4.04
CA GLU A 365 -37.26 -21.55 3.88
C GLU A 365 -38.09 -22.81 4.20
N LYS A 366 -39.01 -22.77 5.17
CA LYS A 366 -39.80 -23.95 5.52
C LYS A 366 -40.72 -24.36 4.37
N ALA A 367 -41.42 -23.38 3.78
CA ALA A 367 -42.29 -23.63 2.64
C ALA A 367 -41.52 -24.16 1.42
N LEU A 368 -40.32 -23.62 1.18
CA LEU A 368 -39.44 -24.09 0.09
C LEU A 368 -38.88 -25.50 0.36
N GLU A 369 -38.48 -25.81 1.59
CA GLU A 369 -38.02 -27.16 1.96
C GLU A 369 -39.14 -28.20 1.85
N GLU A 370 -40.37 -27.86 2.23
CA GLU A 370 -41.55 -28.71 2.05
C GLU A 370 -41.79 -28.99 0.57
N LYS A 371 -41.79 -27.96 -0.27
CA LYS A 371 -41.96 -28.11 -1.72
C LYS A 371 -40.86 -28.96 -2.36
N LEU A 372 -39.60 -28.74 -1.98
CA LEU A 372 -38.47 -29.52 -2.48
C LEU A 372 -38.60 -31.00 -2.09
N LYS A 373 -39.06 -31.32 -0.88
CA LYS A 373 -39.33 -32.69 -0.44
C LYS A 373 -40.49 -33.33 -1.19
N GLU A 374 -41.48 -32.56 -1.66
CA GLU A 374 -42.56 -33.08 -2.52
C GLU A 374 -42.08 -33.43 -3.94
N GLU A 375 -41.13 -32.65 -4.48
CA GLU A 375 -40.58 -32.86 -5.82
C GLU A 375 -39.58 -34.01 -5.89
N LEU A 376 -38.79 -34.21 -4.82
CA LEU A 376 -37.92 -35.37 -4.65
C LEU A 376 -38.77 -36.63 -4.36
N LYS A 377 -38.49 -37.77 -5.01
CA LYS A 377 -39.25 -39.02 -4.86
C LYS A 377 -38.33 -40.21 -4.67
N GLY A 378 -38.58 -41.08 -3.68
CA GLY A 378 -37.87 -42.35 -3.50
C GLY A 378 -37.69 -42.75 -2.03
N GLU A 379 -37.14 -43.95 -1.78
CA GLU A 379 -36.83 -44.44 -0.42
C GLU A 379 -35.60 -43.75 0.21
N GLU A 380 -34.79 -43.04 -0.58
CA GLU A 380 -33.57 -42.30 -0.14
C GLU A 380 -33.76 -40.76 -0.09
N LEU A 381 -35.01 -40.30 0.00
CA LEU A 381 -35.38 -38.88 -0.07
C LEU A 381 -34.58 -37.96 0.86
N GLU A 382 -34.23 -38.44 2.06
CA GLU A 382 -33.48 -37.64 3.03
C GLU A 382 -31.99 -37.47 2.65
N GLU A 383 -31.41 -38.44 1.95
CA GLU A 383 -30.05 -38.31 1.41
C GLU A 383 -30.01 -37.40 0.19
N GLU A 384 -30.98 -37.53 -0.72
CA GLU A 384 -31.08 -36.65 -1.89
C GLU A 384 -31.31 -35.20 -1.48
N PHE A 385 -32.19 -34.97 -0.50
CA PHE A 385 -32.42 -33.64 0.06
C PHE A 385 -31.16 -33.04 0.69
N LYS A 386 -30.36 -33.84 1.42
CA LYS A 386 -29.07 -33.38 1.99
C LYS A 386 -28.00 -33.10 0.93
N LYS A 387 -28.06 -33.78 -0.21
CA LYS A 387 -27.14 -33.59 -1.35
C LYS A 387 -27.59 -32.46 -2.29
N ALA A 388 -28.86 -32.05 -2.23
CA ALA A 388 -29.43 -31.04 -3.12
C ALA A 388 -28.75 -29.68 -2.97
N ASN A 389 -28.48 -29.01 -4.09
CA ASN A 389 -28.01 -27.63 -4.08
C ASN A 389 -29.22 -26.71 -3.85
N LYS A 390 -29.57 -26.49 -2.56
CA LYS A 390 -30.74 -25.71 -2.13
C LYS A 390 -30.96 -24.43 -2.94
N ARG A 391 -29.90 -23.66 -3.19
CA ARG A 391 -29.98 -22.40 -3.96
C ARG A 391 -30.55 -22.61 -5.37
N LYS A 392 -30.06 -23.63 -6.09
CA LYS A 392 -30.53 -23.94 -7.46
C LYS A 392 -31.97 -24.45 -7.45
N GLU A 393 -32.29 -25.34 -6.51
CA GLU A 393 -33.63 -25.92 -6.40
C GLU A 393 -34.67 -24.86 -6.00
N TYR A 394 -34.37 -24.01 -5.02
CA TYR A 394 -35.24 -22.90 -4.64
C TYR A 394 -35.43 -21.89 -5.77
N GLN A 395 -34.37 -21.61 -6.54
CA GLN A 395 -34.50 -20.74 -7.70
C GLN A 395 -35.46 -21.34 -8.73
N LYS A 396 -35.34 -22.64 -9.01
CA LYS A 396 -36.25 -23.35 -9.93
C LYS A 396 -37.70 -23.32 -9.46
N ILE A 397 -37.95 -23.61 -8.18
CA ILE A 397 -39.30 -23.54 -7.58
C ILE A 397 -39.92 -22.14 -7.77
N LEU A 398 -39.14 -21.09 -7.54
CA LEU A 398 -39.63 -19.71 -7.68
C LEU A 398 -39.80 -19.29 -9.15
N GLU A 399 -38.95 -19.77 -10.06
CA GLU A 399 -39.12 -19.56 -11.49
C GLU A 399 -40.41 -20.24 -12.00
N ASP A 400 -40.68 -21.47 -11.57
CA ASP A 400 -41.91 -22.20 -11.90
C ASP A 400 -43.16 -21.53 -11.32
N ASP A 401 -43.13 -21.14 -10.03
CA ASP A 401 -44.22 -20.39 -9.37
C ASP A 401 -44.50 -19.05 -10.06
N TYR A 402 -43.44 -18.33 -10.44
CA TYR A 402 -43.56 -17.08 -11.19
C TYR A 402 -44.19 -17.32 -12.56
N ASN A 403 -43.73 -18.33 -13.31
CA ASN A 403 -44.25 -18.64 -14.64
C ASN A 403 -45.72 -19.09 -14.61
N GLU A 404 -46.14 -19.82 -13.58
CA GLU A 404 -47.53 -20.24 -13.38
C GLU A 404 -48.45 -19.04 -13.08
N LYS A 405 -47.99 -18.13 -12.20
CA LYS A 405 -48.79 -16.99 -11.73
C LYS A 405 -48.73 -15.77 -12.65
N ASN A 406 -47.78 -15.72 -13.59
CA ASN A 406 -47.69 -14.65 -14.56
C ASN A 406 -48.84 -14.76 -15.59
N PRO A 407 -49.87 -13.91 -15.54
CA PRO A 407 -50.97 -13.98 -16.47
C PRO A 407 -50.45 -13.51 -17.83
N ASN A 408 -50.36 -14.43 -18.78
CA ASN A 408 -50.00 -14.19 -20.19
C ASN A 408 -50.92 -13.20 -20.95
N THR A 409 -51.63 -12.28 -20.28
CA THR A 409 -52.74 -11.51 -20.85
C THR A 409 -52.62 -9.99 -20.84
N LEU A 410 -51.55 -9.36 -20.35
CA LEU A 410 -51.37 -7.89 -20.53
C LEU A 410 -49.98 -7.40 -20.94
N ILE A 411 -48.89 -8.14 -20.70
CA ILE A 411 -47.52 -7.71 -21.11
C ILE A 411 -46.69 -8.95 -21.45
N ALA A 412 -46.78 -9.43 -22.70
CA ALA A 412 -46.03 -10.59 -23.22
C ALA A 412 -44.50 -10.37 -23.35
N ASP A 413 -43.96 -9.32 -22.74
CA ASP A 413 -42.60 -8.81 -23.00
C ASP A 413 -41.84 -8.44 -21.70
N MET A 414 -42.25 -8.99 -20.54
CA MET A 414 -41.54 -8.83 -19.26
C MET A 414 -40.42 -9.87 -19.13
N ASP A 415 -39.32 -9.63 -19.84
CA ASP A 415 -38.09 -10.43 -19.76
C ASP A 415 -37.40 -10.22 -18.38
N LEU A 416 -37.78 -11.04 -17.39
CA LEU A 416 -37.32 -10.98 -16.00
C LEU A 416 -36.40 -12.16 -15.66
N ASP A 417 -35.33 -11.89 -14.91
CA ASP A 417 -34.43 -12.87 -14.30
C ASP A 417 -34.72 -12.96 -12.79
N ILE A 418 -34.91 -14.17 -12.26
CA ILE A 418 -35.10 -14.45 -10.83
C ILE A 418 -33.85 -15.11 -10.27
N TYR A 419 -33.35 -14.63 -9.14
CA TYR A 419 -32.17 -15.20 -8.48
C TYR A 419 -32.39 -15.37 -6.98
N VAL A 420 -32.05 -16.55 -6.48
CA VAL A 420 -31.98 -16.84 -5.05
C VAL A 420 -30.57 -16.56 -4.54
N VAL A 421 -30.49 -15.81 -3.44
CA VAL A 421 -29.24 -15.43 -2.79
C VAL A 421 -29.26 -15.92 -1.35
N ASP A 422 -28.15 -16.52 -0.96
CA ASP A 422 -27.85 -17.00 0.39
C ASP A 422 -27.16 -15.89 1.20
N LEU A 423 -27.68 -15.59 2.40
CA LEU A 423 -27.10 -14.70 3.38
C LEU A 423 -26.99 -15.40 4.74
N GLY A 424 -25.77 -15.83 5.11
CA GLY A 424 -25.50 -16.44 6.40
C GLY A 424 -24.40 -15.73 7.20
N PHE A 425 -24.35 -16.01 8.50
CA PHE A 425 -23.23 -15.65 9.38
C PHE A 425 -21.97 -16.48 9.08
N GLY A 426 -22.05 -17.45 8.15
CA GLY A 426 -20.95 -18.34 7.75
C GLY A 426 -21.15 -19.78 8.24
N THR A 427 -22.21 -20.01 8.99
CA THR A 427 -22.72 -21.29 9.45
C THR A 427 -24.24 -21.18 9.61
N GLU A 428 -24.97 -22.28 9.40
CA GLU A 428 -26.40 -22.36 9.70
C GLU A 428 -26.67 -22.42 11.22
N LYS A 429 -25.65 -22.81 11.99
CA LYS A 429 -25.70 -22.93 13.46
C LYS A 429 -25.31 -21.63 14.14
N ASN A 430 -25.63 -21.53 15.44
CA ASN A 430 -25.15 -20.42 16.25
C ASN A 430 -23.61 -20.42 16.30
N PRO A 431 -22.95 -19.32 15.92
CA PRO A 431 -21.49 -19.23 15.86
C PRO A 431 -20.78 -19.48 17.20
N ILE A 432 -21.49 -19.38 18.33
CA ILE A 432 -20.92 -19.58 19.67
C ILE A 432 -20.91 -21.04 20.11
N ASP A 433 -21.81 -21.88 19.60
CA ASP A 433 -22.06 -23.23 20.15
C ASP A 433 -20.83 -24.15 20.05
N ASP A 434 -19.98 -23.94 19.05
CA ASP A 434 -18.75 -24.71 18.80
C ASP A 434 -17.47 -23.95 19.21
N VAL A 435 -17.61 -22.95 20.08
CA VAL A 435 -16.49 -22.20 20.67
C VAL A 435 -16.22 -22.69 22.09
N TYR A 436 -14.95 -22.94 22.39
CA TYR A 436 -14.52 -23.21 23.75
C TYR A 436 -14.07 -21.93 24.45
N PHE A 437 -14.49 -21.79 25.70
CA PHE A 437 -14.18 -20.67 26.58
C PHE A 437 -13.41 -21.13 27.80
N TYR A 438 -12.68 -20.20 28.42
CA TYR A 438 -12.09 -20.37 29.75
C TYR A 438 -12.39 -19.15 30.64
N ASN A 439 -12.33 -19.36 31.95
CA ASN A 439 -12.62 -18.33 32.95
C ASN A 439 -11.34 -17.88 33.70
N LYS A 440 -11.39 -16.78 34.47
CA LYS A 440 -10.18 -16.23 35.16
C LYS A 440 -9.67 -17.15 36.25
N ARG A 441 -10.61 -17.80 36.93
CA ARG A 441 -10.37 -18.54 38.16
C ARG A 441 -9.74 -19.89 37.84
N ASP A 442 -10.10 -20.46 36.69
CA ASP A 442 -9.62 -21.73 36.18
C ASP A 442 -9.32 -21.60 34.66
N PRO A 443 -8.11 -21.09 34.32
CA PRO A 443 -7.76 -20.77 32.95
C PRO A 443 -7.44 -21.97 32.06
N ASP A 444 -7.26 -23.16 32.62
CA ASP A 444 -6.91 -24.38 31.88
C ASP A 444 -8.12 -25.28 31.59
N LYS A 445 -9.28 -24.94 32.17
CA LYS A 445 -10.53 -25.67 31.98
C LYS A 445 -11.36 -25.02 30.88
N ALA A 446 -11.46 -25.73 29.76
CA ALA A 446 -12.39 -25.40 28.68
C ALA A 446 -13.84 -25.68 29.08
N PHE A 447 -14.76 -24.82 28.66
CA PHE A 447 -16.20 -25.04 28.71
C PHE A 447 -16.88 -24.42 27.48
N ARG A 448 -18.15 -24.75 27.25
CA ARG A 448 -18.98 -24.11 26.22
C ARG A 448 -20.01 -23.20 26.87
N MET A 449 -20.38 -22.13 26.18
CA MET A 449 -21.43 -21.20 26.63
C MET A 449 -22.72 -21.50 25.89
N GLU A 450 -23.83 -21.48 26.62
CA GLU A 450 -25.18 -21.50 26.06
C GLU A 450 -25.54 -20.11 25.50
N LYS A 451 -26.42 -20.05 24.51
CA LYS A 451 -26.83 -18.79 23.85
C LYS A 451 -27.28 -17.70 24.84
N TRP A 452 -28.11 -18.06 25.83
CA TRP A 452 -28.63 -17.12 26.84
C TRP A 452 -27.55 -16.58 27.79
N GLN A 453 -26.39 -17.23 27.87
CA GLN A 453 -25.26 -16.75 28.67
C GLN A 453 -24.47 -15.65 27.96
N VAL A 454 -24.67 -15.45 26.66
CA VAL A 454 -24.06 -14.38 25.87
C VAL A 454 -25.00 -13.17 25.84
N SER A 455 -26.17 -13.31 25.21
CA SER A 455 -27.14 -12.22 25.10
C SER A 455 -28.54 -12.72 24.71
N ASP A 456 -29.56 -12.14 25.33
CA ASP A 456 -30.96 -12.33 24.92
C ASP A 456 -31.30 -11.64 23.58
N LEU A 457 -30.46 -10.72 23.13
CA LEU A 457 -30.64 -10.00 21.86
C LEU A 457 -30.10 -10.78 20.64
N SER A 458 -29.53 -11.97 20.84
CA SER A 458 -28.98 -12.77 19.74
C SER A 458 -30.08 -13.33 18.80
N PRO A 459 -29.89 -13.27 17.47
CA PRO A 459 -30.80 -13.74 16.44
C PRO A 459 -31.29 -15.16 16.67
N LYS A 460 -32.54 -15.42 16.31
CA LYS A 460 -33.12 -16.77 16.34
C LYS A 460 -32.58 -17.66 15.21
N SER A 461 -32.25 -17.05 14.08
CA SER A 461 -31.61 -17.71 12.93
C SER A 461 -30.33 -16.96 12.56
N PHE A 462 -29.31 -17.72 12.12
CA PHE A 462 -28.02 -17.22 11.64
C PHE A 462 -27.87 -17.31 10.12
N HIS A 463 -28.98 -17.62 9.46
CA HIS A 463 -29.09 -17.87 8.03
C HIS A 463 -30.41 -17.31 7.50
N GLU A 464 -30.38 -16.69 6.32
CA GLU A 464 -31.58 -16.27 5.60
C GLU A 464 -31.41 -16.37 4.08
N TRP A 465 -32.52 -16.61 3.39
CA TRP A 465 -32.61 -16.67 1.94
C TRP A 465 -33.40 -15.48 1.42
N ILE A 466 -32.93 -14.88 0.34
CA ILE A 466 -33.64 -13.79 -0.35
C ILE A 466 -33.80 -14.12 -1.83
N VAL A 467 -34.87 -13.60 -2.43
CA VAL A 467 -35.07 -13.60 -3.88
C VAL A 467 -34.87 -12.20 -4.43
N ARG A 468 -34.22 -12.10 -5.58
CA ARG A 468 -34.06 -10.86 -6.34
C ARG A 468 -34.56 -11.03 -7.75
N MET A 469 -35.27 -10.01 -8.22
CA MET A 469 -35.79 -9.97 -9.58
C MET A 469 -35.14 -8.82 -10.36
N TYR A 470 -34.72 -9.10 -11.60
CA TYR A 470 -34.10 -8.12 -12.49
C TYR A 470 -34.81 -8.11 -13.84
N TYR A 471 -34.93 -6.94 -14.45
CA TYR A 471 -35.44 -6.76 -15.80
C TYR A 471 -34.27 -6.72 -16.79
N LYS A 472 -34.27 -7.62 -17.78
CA LYS A 472 -33.15 -7.79 -18.71
C LYS A 472 -32.94 -6.58 -19.62
N ASN A 473 -34.01 -5.85 -19.94
CA ASN A 473 -33.92 -4.67 -20.80
C ASN A 473 -33.11 -3.56 -20.11
N THR A 474 -32.23 -2.95 -20.89
CA THR A 474 -31.29 -1.93 -20.41
C THR A 474 -31.81 -0.50 -20.61
N LYS A 475 -32.94 -0.31 -21.32
CA LYS A 475 -33.58 1.00 -21.56
C LYS A 475 -34.27 1.54 -20.29
N GLU A 476 -34.30 2.87 -20.15
CA GLU A 476 -34.75 3.57 -18.93
C GLU A 476 -36.28 3.64 -18.76
N ASP A 477 -37.06 3.47 -19.83
CA ASP A 477 -38.47 3.90 -19.88
C ASP A 477 -39.50 2.96 -19.21
N TYR A 478 -39.07 1.84 -18.62
CA TYR A 478 -39.98 0.74 -18.27
C TYR A 478 -39.65 0.08 -16.91
N GLN A 479 -39.78 0.81 -15.79
CA GLN A 479 -39.57 0.24 -14.44
C GLN A 479 -40.82 0.20 -13.55
N GLY A 480 -41.80 1.09 -13.76
CA GLY A 480 -42.95 1.22 -12.85
C GLY A 480 -43.88 -0.01 -12.83
N ASN A 481 -44.07 -0.67 -13.97
CA ASN A 481 -44.99 -1.82 -14.07
C ASN A 481 -44.37 -3.10 -13.50
N GLN A 482 -43.07 -3.32 -13.72
CA GLN A 482 -42.33 -4.48 -13.21
C GLN A 482 -42.29 -4.49 -11.69
N ARG A 483 -42.08 -3.33 -11.04
CA ARG A 483 -42.09 -3.23 -9.58
C ARG A 483 -43.45 -3.56 -8.99
N LYS A 484 -44.53 -3.03 -9.57
CA LYS A 484 -45.91 -3.35 -9.17
C LYS A 484 -46.20 -4.84 -9.32
N TRP A 485 -45.76 -5.43 -10.42
CA TRP A 485 -45.91 -6.87 -10.66
C TRP A 485 -45.16 -7.70 -9.62
N PHE A 486 -43.91 -7.38 -9.34
CA PHE A 486 -43.13 -8.05 -8.29
C PHE A 486 -43.83 -8.03 -6.93
N GLN A 487 -44.41 -6.88 -6.55
CA GLN A 487 -45.19 -6.76 -5.30
C GLN A 487 -46.44 -7.65 -5.32
N GLN A 488 -47.17 -7.70 -6.44
CA GLN A 488 -48.34 -8.57 -6.60
C GLN A 488 -47.96 -10.05 -6.53
N TRP A 489 -46.88 -10.45 -7.19
CA TRP A 489 -46.37 -11.82 -7.13
C TRP A 489 -45.96 -12.20 -5.70
N CYS A 490 -45.27 -11.31 -4.98
CA CYS A 490 -44.91 -11.53 -3.57
C CYS A 490 -46.14 -11.73 -2.66
N GLN A 491 -47.26 -11.04 -2.94
CA GLN A 491 -48.52 -11.20 -2.18
C GLN A 491 -49.29 -12.49 -2.54
N GLN A 492 -49.01 -13.09 -3.70
CA GLN A 492 -49.68 -14.29 -4.20
C GLN A 492 -48.87 -15.57 -3.94
N THR A 493 -47.58 -15.45 -3.63
CA THR A 493 -46.69 -16.59 -3.41
C THR A 493 -46.61 -16.95 -1.93
N THR A 494 -46.65 -18.25 -1.63
CA THR A 494 -46.51 -18.78 -0.26
C THR A 494 -45.05 -18.93 0.16
N TYR A 495 -44.10 -18.69 -0.75
CA TYR A 495 -42.66 -18.86 -0.52
C TYR A 495 -41.97 -17.58 -0.04
N VAL A 496 -42.69 -16.47 0.08
CA VAL A 496 -42.20 -15.17 0.55
C VAL A 496 -42.88 -14.84 1.88
N LYS A 497 -42.15 -14.25 2.83
CA LYS A 497 -42.71 -13.86 4.14
C LYS A 497 -43.59 -12.61 4.02
N ASP A 498 -44.77 -12.60 4.65
CA ASP A 498 -45.78 -11.53 4.56
C ASP A 498 -45.23 -10.11 4.89
N ASP A 499 -44.35 -10.00 5.89
CA ASP A 499 -43.78 -8.71 6.33
C ASP A 499 -42.50 -8.29 5.55
N SER A 500 -42.14 -8.99 4.47
CA SER A 500 -40.80 -8.90 3.87
C SER A 500 -40.63 -7.91 2.71
N LEU A 501 -41.71 -7.21 2.32
CA LEU A 501 -41.62 -6.15 1.30
C LEU A 501 -40.78 -5.00 1.87
N SER A 502 -39.60 -4.77 1.29
CA SER A 502 -38.78 -3.62 1.67
C SER A 502 -39.50 -2.33 1.33
N ASP A 503 -39.68 -1.46 2.32
CA ASP A 503 -40.22 -0.10 2.21
C ASP A 503 -39.24 0.85 1.47
N GLU A 504 -38.75 0.49 0.28
CA GLU A 504 -38.43 1.53 -0.72
C GLU A 504 -39.76 2.08 -1.28
N GLN A 505 -40.62 2.58 -0.39
CA GLN A 505 -41.75 3.41 -0.74
C GLN A 505 -41.17 4.79 -1.10
N ASP A 506 -41.19 5.12 -2.39
CA ASP A 506 -41.41 6.51 -2.79
C ASP A 506 -42.79 6.90 -2.26
N LYS A 507 -42.84 7.28 -0.98
CA LYS A 507 -43.97 8.00 -0.38
C LYS A 507 -43.94 9.43 -0.92
N ASP A 508 -44.15 9.60 -2.21
CA ASP A 508 -44.65 10.83 -2.77
C ASP A 508 -45.21 10.52 -4.17
N GLY A 509 -46.54 10.38 -4.23
CA GLY A 509 -47.31 10.57 -5.46
C GLY A 509 -47.29 12.03 -5.95
N ILE A 510 -46.22 12.77 -5.66
CA ILE A 510 -45.90 14.07 -6.22
C ILE A 510 -44.76 13.82 -7.18
N GLN A 511 -44.98 14.11 -8.47
CA GLN A 511 -43.91 14.24 -9.45
C GLN A 511 -42.96 15.37 -9.00
N THR A 512 -42.06 15.12 -8.07
CA THR A 512 -40.89 15.98 -7.87
C THR A 512 -39.93 15.64 -8.99
N THR A 513 -39.86 16.53 -9.98
CA THR A 513 -39.06 16.46 -11.21
C THR A 513 -37.54 16.48 -11.00
N LYS A 514 -37.04 16.21 -9.79
CA LYS A 514 -35.60 16.08 -9.51
C LYS A 514 -35.27 14.62 -9.24
N ASN A 515 -34.57 14.02 -10.21
CA ASN A 515 -33.95 12.71 -10.07
C ASN A 515 -33.06 12.73 -8.81
N PRO A 516 -33.32 11.90 -7.77
CA PRO A 516 -32.52 11.91 -6.56
C PRO A 516 -31.06 11.55 -6.89
N GLY A 517 -30.11 12.27 -6.30
CA GLY A 517 -28.68 12.03 -6.53
C GLY A 517 -28.25 10.60 -6.18
N LYS A 518 -27.07 10.17 -6.64
CA LYS A 518 -26.54 8.84 -6.33
C LYS A 518 -25.64 8.92 -5.09
N ILE A 519 -25.88 8.04 -4.12
CA ILE A 519 -24.99 7.90 -2.96
C ILE A 519 -23.90 6.86 -3.27
N VAL A 520 -22.65 7.23 -3.00
CA VAL A 520 -21.47 6.35 -3.12
C VAL A 520 -20.79 6.29 -1.76
N ASN A 521 -20.39 5.08 -1.34
CA ASN A 521 -19.58 4.93 -0.13
C ASN A 521 -18.10 4.99 -0.48
N ASP A 522 -17.40 5.99 0.07
CA ASP A 522 -15.96 6.22 -0.09
C ASP A 522 -15.23 5.92 1.23
N SER A 523 -14.04 5.30 1.14
CA SER A 523 -13.27 4.90 2.32
C SER A 523 -12.72 6.07 3.14
N ILE A 524 -12.60 7.27 2.55
CA ILE A 524 -12.04 8.45 3.19
C ILE A 524 -13.13 9.42 3.65
N HIS A 525 -14.13 9.64 2.79
CA HIS A 525 -15.17 10.66 3.01
C HIS A 525 -16.52 10.09 3.44
N GLY A 526 -16.65 8.76 3.53
CA GLY A 526 -17.92 8.09 3.88
C GLY A 526 -18.95 8.22 2.76
N HIS A 527 -20.19 8.52 3.12
CA HIS A 527 -21.27 8.67 2.15
C HIS A 527 -21.15 9.99 1.37
N ILE A 528 -20.89 9.88 0.07
CA ILE A 528 -20.85 10.99 -0.88
C ILE A 528 -22.14 10.99 -1.70
N GLU A 529 -22.91 12.07 -1.60
CA GLU A 529 -24.04 12.32 -2.50
C GLU A 529 -23.56 13.04 -3.77
N LEU A 530 -23.86 12.44 -4.93
CA LEU A 530 -23.44 12.94 -6.24
C LEU A 530 -24.62 13.53 -6.99
N ASP A 531 -24.41 14.73 -7.54
CA ASP A 531 -25.33 15.37 -8.48
C ASP A 531 -25.56 14.46 -9.72
N PRO A 532 -26.80 14.37 -10.24
CA PRO A 532 -27.10 13.56 -11.42
C PRO A 532 -26.20 13.82 -12.63
N VAL A 533 -25.74 15.06 -12.84
CA VAL A 533 -24.80 15.41 -13.91
C VAL A 533 -23.43 14.75 -13.69
N LEU A 534 -22.93 14.72 -12.45
CA LEU A 534 -21.68 14.02 -12.12
C LEU A 534 -21.81 12.53 -12.38
N VAL A 535 -22.95 11.92 -12.03
CA VAL A 535 -23.22 10.49 -12.29
C VAL A 535 -23.16 10.20 -13.79
N LYS A 536 -23.78 11.05 -14.63
CA LYS A 536 -23.74 10.92 -16.09
C LYS A 536 -22.33 10.98 -16.67
N ILE A 537 -21.44 11.79 -16.09
CA ILE A 537 -20.02 11.86 -16.46
C ILE A 537 -19.29 10.60 -15.98
N ILE A 538 -19.53 10.18 -14.74
CA ILE A 538 -18.91 8.99 -14.15
C ILE A 538 -19.19 7.76 -15.02
N ASP A 539 -20.42 7.59 -15.50
CA ASP A 539 -20.84 6.43 -16.29
C ASP A 539 -20.33 6.44 -17.75
N THR A 540 -19.45 7.38 -18.12
CA THR A 540 -18.79 7.40 -19.43
C THR A 540 -17.54 6.51 -19.46
N PRO A 541 -17.21 5.88 -20.61
CA PRO A 541 -15.97 5.10 -20.76
C PRO A 541 -14.70 5.88 -20.40
N GLN A 542 -14.67 7.16 -20.76
CA GLN A 542 -13.58 8.10 -20.51
C GLN A 542 -13.24 8.19 -19.01
N PHE A 543 -14.27 8.20 -18.16
CA PHE A 543 -14.13 8.26 -16.71
C PHE A 543 -13.97 6.85 -16.09
N GLN A 544 -14.75 5.86 -16.54
CA GLN A 544 -14.66 4.48 -15.99
C GLN A 544 -13.25 3.89 -16.14
N ARG A 545 -12.47 4.26 -17.15
CA ARG A 545 -11.09 3.78 -17.32
C ARG A 545 -10.19 4.09 -16.12
N LEU A 546 -10.46 5.18 -15.38
CA LEU A 546 -9.66 5.60 -14.24
C LEU A 546 -9.63 4.54 -13.12
N ARG A 547 -10.56 3.57 -13.14
CA ARG A 547 -10.59 2.43 -12.20
C ARG A 547 -9.39 1.49 -12.37
N ASN A 548 -8.76 1.52 -13.54
CA ASN A 548 -7.63 0.68 -13.90
C ASN A 548 -6.34 1.51 -14.04
N ILE A 549 -6.31 2.71 -13.43
CA ILE A 549 -5.11 3.55 -13.34
C ILE A 549 -4.83 3.83 -11.87
N LYS A 550 -3.75 3.23 -11.35
CA LYS A 550 -3.36 3.37 -9.94
C LYS A 550 -2.90 4.79 -9.64
N GLN A 551 -3.34 5.33 -8.51
CA GLN A 551 -3.00 6.68 -8.06
C GLN A 551 -1.48 6.87 -7.93
N LEU A 552 -0.79 5.90 -7.32
CA LEU A 552 0.64 5.91 -7.01
C LEU A 552 1.50 5.16 -8.03
N GLY A 553 1.01 4.98 -9.27
CA GLY A 553 1.76 4.32 -10.32
C GLY A 553 2.15 2.88 -9.95
N ALA A 554 3.43 2.55 -10.03
CA ALA A 554 3.94 1.19 -9.77
C ALA A 554 4.27 0.91 -8.29
N ASN A 555 3.94 1.84 -7.37
CA ASN A 555 4.27 1.69 -5.95
C ASN A 555 3.56 0.52 -5.26
N ASN A 556 2.50 -0.04 -5.84
CA ASN A 556 1.89 -1.28 -5.35
C ASN A 556 2.91 -2.44 -5.27
N HIS A 557 3.96 -2.45 -6.10
CA HIS A 557 5.02 -3.46 -6.06
C HIS A 557 6.00 -3.32 -4.88
N VAL A 558 5.88 -2.23 -4.12
CA VAL A 558 6.66 -1.93 -2.92
C VAL A 558 5.75 -1.93 -1.69
N PHE A 559 4.66 -1.18 -1.75
CA PHE A 559 3.66 -1.03 -0.69
C PHE A 559 2.44 -1.87 -1.08
N PRO A 560 2.18 -3.00 -0.39
CA PRO A 560 1.09 -3.90 -0.75
C PRO A 560 -0.27 -3.19 -0.91
N GLY A 561 -0.61 -2.28 0.01
CA GLY A 561 -1.89 -1.54 0.02
C GLY A 561 -2.01 -0.37 -0.97
N ALA A 562 -0.99 -0.05 -1.78
CA ALA A 562 -1.06 1.05 -2.75
C ALA A 562 -1.88 0.69 -4.02
N THR A 563 -3.09 0.16 -3.84
CA THR A 563 -3.97 -0.34 -4.90
C THR A 563 -5.00 0.67 -5.38
N HIS A 564 -5.18 1.77 -4.64
CA HIS A 564 -6.17 2.80 -4.92
C HIS A 564 -5.93 3.52 -6.24
N THR A 565 -7.01 4.08 -6.78
CA THR A 565 -7.09 4.45 -8.20
C THR A 565 -7.36 5.95 -8.40
N ARG A 566 -7.11 6.42 -9.62
CA ARG A 566 -7.49 7.78 -10.04
C ARG A 566 -9.01 8.01 -10.00
N PHE A 567 -9.80 6.94 -10.09
CA PHE A 567 -11.27 7.01 -10.10
C PHE A 567 -11.84 7.51 -8.77
N GLU A 568 -11.47 6.85 -7.66
CA GLU A 568 -11.91 7.25 -6.32
C GLU A 568 -11.34 8.61 -5.92
N HIS A 569 -10.09 8.92 -6.33
CA HIS A 569 -9.50 10.23 -6.13
C HIS A 569 -10.33 11.34 -6.81
N SER A 570 -10.73 11.14 -8.06
CA SER A 570 -11.59 12.09 -8.77
C SER A 570 -12.96 12.31 -8.10
N ILE A 571 -13.54 11.25 -7.51
CA ILE A 571 -14.81 11.38 -6.76
C ILE A 571 -14.60 12.17 -5.46
N GLY A 572 -13.54 11.86 -4.70
CA GLY A 572 -13.18 12.59 -3.48
C GLY A 572 -12.91 14.07 -3.75
N MET A 573 -12.18 14.37 -4.84
CA MET A 573 -11.98 15.74 -5.32
C MET A 573 -13.28 16.48 -5.62
N ALA A 574 -14.22 15.86 -6.34
CA ALA A 574 -15.51 16.46 -6.67
C ALA A 574 -16.37 16.73 -5.42
N TYR A 575 -16.33 15.83 -4.44
CA TYR A 575 -16.98 16.02 -3.16
C TYR A 575 -16.40 17.21 -2.40
N LEU A 576 -15.07 17.22 -2.18
CA LEU A 576 -14.40 18.30 -1.46
C LEU A 576 -14.53 19.66 -2.16
N ALA A 577 -14.51 19.68 -3.49
CA ALA A 577 -14.77 20.87 -4.30
C ALA A 577 -16.15 21.47 -3.99
N GLY A 578 -17.18 20.63 -3.99
CA GLY A 578 -18.55 21.04 -3.64
C GLY A 578 -18.66 21.53 -2.20
N CYS A 579 -18.03 20.82 -1.25
CA CYS A 579 -18.00 21.24 0.15
C CYS A 579 -17.30 22.59 0.33
N LEU A 580 -16.15 22.82 -0.30
CA LEU A 580 -15.43 24.08 -0.20
C LEU A 580 -16.23 25.22 -0.82
N ALA A 581 -16.80 25.02 -2.01
CA ALA A 581 -17.62 26.03 -2.67
C ALA A 581 -18.85 26.41 -1.83
N LYS A 582 -19.53 25.43 -1.19
CA LYS A 582 -20.64 25.67 -0.26
C LYS A 582 -20.22 26.45 0.99
N VAL A 583 -19.11 26.06 1.63
CA VAL A 583 -18.58 26.79 2.80
C VAL A 583 -18.25 28.25 2.45
N LEU A 584 -17.71 28.50 1.25
CA LEU A 584 -17.45 29.85 0.77
C LEU A 584 -18.75 30.61 0.50
N GLN A 585 -19.75 29.97 -0.12
CA GLN A 585 -21.07 30.54 -0.42
C GLN A 585 -21.79 30.99 0.86
N GLU A 586 -21.85 30.13 1.89
CA GLU A 586 -22.50 30.40 3.17
C GLU A 586 -21.90 31.61 3.92
N LYS A 587 -20.64 31.92 3.66
CA LYS A 587 -19.89 32.98 4.34
C LYS A 587 -19.80 34.28 3.54
N GLN A 588 -20.43 34.35 2.37
CA GLN A 588 -20.54 35.59 1.60
C GLN A 588 -21.69 36.48 2.09
N ASN A 589 -21.52 37.80 2.01
CA ASN A 589 -22.59 38.75 2.32
C ASN A 589 -23.69 38.68 1.25
N LYS A 590 -24.95 38.76 1.67
CA LYS A 590 -26.14 38.70 0.78
C LYS A 590 -26.15 39.79 -0.29
N ASP A 591 -25.43 40.89 -0.08
CA ASP A 591 -25.35 42.03 -0.99
C ASP A 591 -24.27 41.88 -2.09
N GLN A 592 -23.49 40.80 -2.09
CA GLN A 592 -22.52 40.47 -3.14
C GLN A 592 -23.11 39.47 -4.15
N GLU A 593 -22.62 39.51 -5.40
CA GLU A 593 -22.92 38.50 -6.41
C GLU A 593 -22.32 37.14 -5.99
N GLY A 594 -23.11 36.37 -5.24
CA GLY A 594 -22.65 35.15 -4.57
C GLY A 594 -22.37 33.98 -5.50
N ILE A 595 -21.72 32.95 -4.96
CA ILE A 595 -21.53 31.66 -5.65
C ILE A 595 -22.90 31.04 -5.93
N SER A 596 -23.22 30.77 -7.20
CA SER A 596 -24.47 30.11 -7.58
C SER A 596 -24.38 28.59 -7.48
N GLU A 597 -25.52 27.89 -7.43
CA GLU A 597 -25.54 26.41 -7.54
C GLU A 597 -24.89 25.92 -8.84
N LYS A 598 -25.01 26.71 -9.92
CA LYS A 598 -24.35 26.41 -11.21
C LYS A 598 -22.83 26.51 -11.10
N ASP A 599 -22.31 27.49 -10.37
CA ASP A 599 -20.87 27.63 -10.11
C ASP A 599 -20.35 26.43 -9.31
N ILE A 600 -21.08 26.02 -8.27
CA ILE A 600 -20.73 24.83 -7.46
C ILE A 600 -20.64 23.60 -8.36
N LEU A 601 -21.68 23.36 -9.18
CA LEU A 601 -21.69 22.23 -10.10
C LEU A 601 -20.52 22.28 -11.09
N CYS A 602 -20.19 23.44 -11.66
CA CYS A 602 -19.04 23.59 -12.57
C CYS A 602 -17.72 23.25 -11.88
N VAL A 603 -17.51 23.71 -10.64
CA VAL A 603 -16.30 23.41 -9.87
C VAL A 603 -16.23 21.92 -9.53
N GLN A 604 -17.35 21.28 -9.20
CA GLN A 604 -17.41 19.83 -8.98
C GLN A 604 -17.09 19.03 -10.25
N ILE A 605 -17.63 19.45 -11.42
CA ILE A 605 -17.33 18.80 -12.70
C ILE A 605 -15.85 18.96 -13.05
N ALA A 606 -15.27 20.16 -12.87
CA ALA A 606 -13.86 20.39 -13.11
C ALA A 606 -12.97 19.51 -12.21
N ALA A 607 -13.30 19.40 -10.93
CA ALA A 607 -12.59 18.55 -9.98
C ALA A 607 -12.71 17.06 -10.35
N LEU A 608 -13.90 16.60 -10.75
CA LEU A 608 -14.14 15.23 -11.22
C LEU A 608 -13.27 14.91 -12.44
N CYS A 609 -13.29 15.80 -13.43
CA CYS A 609 -12.64 15.60 -14.72
C CYS A 609 -11.12 15.86 -14.72
N TYR A 610 -10.56 16.43 -13.66
CA TYR A 610 -9.13 16.80 -13.59
C TYR A 610 -8.17 15.65 -13.89
N ASN A 611 -8.50 14.42 -13.47
CA ASN A 611 -7.62 13.26 -13.67
C ASN A 611 -7.85 12.54 -15.00
N LEU A 612 -8.76 13.01 -15.86
CA LEU A 612 -9.09 12.35 -17.13
C LEU A 612 -7.87 12.25 -18.06
N GLY A 613 -6.82 13.04 -17.93
CA GLY A 613 -5.65 13.01 -18.81
C GLY A 613 -4.54 12.04 -18.41
N HIS A 614 -4.69 11.31 -17.30
CA HIS A 614 -3.67 10.37 -16.84
C HIS A 614 -3.52 9.15 -17.77
N GLY A 615 -2.29 8.79 -18.11
CA GLY A 615 -1.97 7.52 -18.76
C GLY A 615 -1.66 6.40 -17.76
N PRO A 616 -1.28 5.21 -18.23
CA PRO A 616 -0.90 4.06 -17.40
C PRO A 616 0.20 4.41 -16.39
N PHE A 617 0.05 3.95 -15.16
CA PHE A 617 0.95 4.21 -14.04
C PHE A 617 1.06 5.69 -13.67
N SER A 618 0.00 6.47 -13.95
CA SER A 618 -0.15 7.86 -13.51
C SER A 618 1.02 8.77 -13.94
N HIS A 619 1.78 9.32 -12.98
CA HIS A 619 2.83 10.30 -13.27
C HIS A 619 4.08 9.69 -13.91
N MET A 620 4.27 8.37 -13.77
CA MET A 620 5.34 7.65 -14.47
C MET A 620 5.19 7.81 -15.99
N PHE A 621 3.95 7.72 -16.51
CA PHE A 621 3.66 7.93 -17.93
C PHE A 621 4.21 9.26 -18.42
N THR A 622 3.86 10.34 -17.73
CA THR A 622 4.18 11.70 -18.18
C THR A 622 5.64 12.08 -17.90
N LYS A 623 6.23 11.59 -16.80
CA LYS A 623 7.57 12.00 -16.37
C LYS A 623 8.70 11.13 -16.93
N LYS A 624 8.44 9.86 -17.22
CA LYS A 624 9.47 8.90 -17.64
C LYS A 624 9.27 8.39 -19.07
N PHE A 625 8.03 8.11 -19.46
CA PHE A 625 7.74 7.54 -20.77
C PHE A 625 7.58 8.63 -21.86
N MET A 626 6.68 9.58 -21.68
CA MET A 626 6.37 10.61 -22.71
C MET A 626 7.58 11.43 -23.20
N PRO A 627 8.54 11.83 -22.34
CA PRO A 627 9.73 12.57 -22.80
C PRO A 627 10.63 11.79 -23.75
N GLU A 628 10.56 10.45 -23.75
CA GLU A 628 11.43 9.58 -24.55
C GLU A 628 10.85 9.19 -25.93
N VAL A 629 9.55 9.45 -26.18
CA VAL A 629 8.81 8.97 -27.36
C VAL A 629 8.73 10.02 -28.48
N ASP A 630 9.58 11.05 -28.42
CA ASP A 630 9.77 12.10 -29.43
C ASP A 630 8.55 13.03 -29.61
N LEU A 631 8.49 14.10 -28.81
CA LEU A 631 7.56 15.19 -29.01
C LEU A 631 8.12 16.10 -30.11
N THR A 632 7.67 15.87 -31.35
CA THR A 632 7.88 16.81 -32.47
C THR A 632 7.55 18.23 -32.00
N ALA A 633 8.50 19.15 -32.13
CA ALA A 633 8.36 20.60 -31.86
C ALA A 633 8.20 21.05 -30.39
N GLY A 634 8.91 20.43 -29.44
CA GLY A 634 9.24 21.09 -28.16
C GLY A 634 8.08 21.37 -27.19
N GLU A 635 6.93 20.73 -27.36
CA GLU A 635 5.78 20.88 -26.46
C GLU A 635 5.62 19.67 -25.51
N GLU A 636 5.43 19.94 -24.22
CA GLU A 636 5.35 18.95 -23.13
C GLU A 636 3.93 18.36 -22.98
N TRP A 637 3.83 17.06 -22.66
CA TRP A 637 2.55 16.42 -22.32
C TRP A 637 2.01 16.94 -20.98
N LYS A 638 0.88 17.65 -21.02
CA LYS A 638 0.20 18.19 -19.83
C LYS A 638 -1.11 17.44 -19.57
N ILE A 639 -1.23 16.87 -18.38
CA ILE A 639 -2.40 16.08 -17.96
C ILE A 639 -3.67 16.91 -18.03
N GLU A 640 -3.60 18.18 -17.62
CA GLU A 640 -4.72 19.11 -17.60
C GLU A 640 -5.29 19.35 -19.01
N VAL A 641 -4.39 19.44 -20.01
CA VAL A 641 -4.77 19.68 -21.40
C VAL A 641 -5.52 18.47 -21.96
N VAL A 642 -5.00 17.27 -21.73
CA VAL A 642 -5.67 16.02 -22.16
C VAL A 642 -6.99 15.81 -21.42
N SER A 643 -7.06 16.20 -20.14
CA SER A 643 -8.28 16.14 -19.35
C SER A 643 -9.39 17.02 -19.91
N VAL A 644 -9.07 18.26 -20.32
CA VAL A 644 -9.99 19.15 -21.01
C VAL A 644 -10.53 18.50 -22.28
N TRP A 645 -9.67 17.87 -23.07
CA TRP A 645 -10.09 17.24 -24.32
C TRP A 645 -11.03 16.06 -24.09
N MET A 646 -10.75 15.21 -23.10
CA MET A 646 -11.65 14.11 -22.75
C MET A 646 -12.98 14.61 -22.19
N PHE A 647 -12.98 15.70 -21.42
CA PHE A 647 -14.21 16.35 -20.98
C PHE A 647 -15.02 16.88 -22.17
N LEU A 648 -14.38 17.58 -23.12
CA LEU A 648 -15.05 18.07 -24.32
C LEU A 648 -15.62 16.94 -25.19
N ASP A 649 -14.91 15.81 -25.31
CA ASP A 649 -15.40 14.61 -26.01
C ASP A 649 -16.65 14.01 -25.32
N ILE A 650 -16.70 14.00 -23.99
CA ILE A 650 -17.88 13.60 -23.22
C ILE A 650 -19.07 14.53 -23.52
N VAL A 651 -18.85 15.85 -23.47
CA VAL A 651 -19.87 16.86 -23.73
C VAL A 651 -20.37 16.79 -25.17
N GLU A 652 -19.49 16.61 -26.15
CA GLU A 652 -19.83 16.49 -27.57
C GLU A 652 -20.71 15.26 -27.83
N LYS A 653 -20.36 14.10 -27.26
CA LYS A 653 -21.09 12.84 -27.46
C LYS A 653 -22.41 12.75 -26.69
N ARG A 654 -22.61 13.58 -25.66
CA ARG A 654 -23.79 13.55 -24.78
C ARG A 654 -24.36 14.95 -24.53
N LYS A 655 -24.34 15.82 -25.54
CA LYS A 655 -24.73 17.24 -25.40
C LYS A 655 -26.12 17.45 -24.79
N GLU A 656 -27.08 16.60 -25.15
CA GLU A 656 -28.46 16.65 -24.62
C GLU A 656 -28.57 16.16 -23.16
N ALA A 657 -27.55 15.50 -22.63
CA ALA A 657 -27.56 14.92 -21.29
C ALA A 657 -27.11 15.92 -20.20
N PHE A 658 -26.47 17.01 -20.59
CA PHE A 658 -25.91 18.02 -19.70
C PHE A 658 -26.63 19.35 -19.89
N ASP A 659 -27.24 19.86 -18.82
CA ASP A 659 -27.66 21.26 -18.78
C ASP A 659 -26.41 22.11 -18.57
N LEU A 660 -25.63 22.41 -19.61
CA LEU A 660 -24.44 23.28 -19.56
C LEU A 660 -24.42 24.18 -20.79
N ASN A 661 -24.29 25.50 -20.57
CA ASN A 661 -24.13 26.45 -21.67
C ASN A 661 -22.64 26.58 -22.08
N LYS A 662 -22.37 27.38 -23.13
CA LYS A 662 -21.01 27.58 -23.64
C LYS A 662 -20.06 28.16 -22.58
N ASP A 663 -20.52 29.14 -21.83
CA ASP A 663 -19.72 29.80 -20.80
C ASP A 663 -19.42 28.84 -19.64
N ASP A 664 -20.35 27.96 -19.26
CA ASP A 664 -20.15 26.92 -18.25
C ASP A 664 -19.04 25.95 -18.68
N ILE A 665 -19.07 25.50 -19.94
CA ILE A 665 -18.07 24.59 -20.50
C ILE A 665 -16.69 25.26 -20.53
N GLU A 666 -16.62 26.53 -20.94
CA GLU A 666 -15.35 27.29 -20.95
C GLU A 666 -14.79 27.45 -19.53
N PHE A 667 -15.64 27.81 -18.56
CA PHE A 667 -15.24 27.92 -17.16
C PHE A 667 -14.72 26.60 -16.58
N ILE A 668 -15.39 25.47 -16.86
CA ILE A 668 -14.92 24.14 -16.44
C ILE A 668 -13.54 23.83 -17.02
N CYS A 669 -13.32 24.11 -18.31
CA CYS A 669 -12.03 23.90 -18.96
C CYS A 669 -10.90 24.71 -18.30
N GLU A 670 -11.17 25.99 -17.99
CA GLU A 670 -10.21 26.87 -17.32
C GLU A 670 -9.87 26.40 -15.89
N LEU A 671 -10.87 25.91 -15.15
CA LEU A 671 -10.68 25.34 -13.80
C LEU A 671 -9.78 24.09 -13.83
N ILE A 672 -9.97 23.20 -14.81
CA ILE A 672 -9.11 22.02 -15.00
C ILE A 672 -7.66 22.46 -15.28
N GLN A 673 -7.49 23.44 -16.16
CA GLN A 673 -6.17 23.96 -16.54
C GLN A 673 -5.49 24.79 -15.45
N GLY A 674 -6.26 25.37 -14.53
CA GLY A 674 -5.76 26.33 -13.54
C GLY A 674 -5.29 27.63 -14.20
N GLU A 675 -5.99 28.12 -15.21
CA GLU A 675 -5.69 29.39 -15.91
C GLU A 675 -6.85 30.37 -15.74
N GLY A 676 -6.67 31.40 -14.90
CA GLY A 676 -7.71 32.36 -14.52
C GLY A 676 -7.92 33.52 -15.50
N LYS A 677 -7.72 33.33 -16.81
CA LYS A 677 -7.92 34.38 -17.81
C LYS A 677 -8.63 33.82 -19.04
N LYS A 678 -9.98 33.90 -19.08
CA LYS A 678 -10.82 34.12 -20.29
C LYS A 678 -12.36 33.91 -20.18
N SER A 679 -12.97 33.55 -19.06
CA SER A 679 -14.45 33.37 -19.01
C SER A 679 -15.24 34.47 -18.27
N SER A 680 -16.58 34.35 -18.29
CA SER A 680 -17.56 35.30 -17.73
C SER A 680 -17.58 35.45 -16.19
N ARG A 681 -16.80 34.67 -15.43
CA ARG A 681 -16.78 34.67 -13.94
C ARG A 681 -15.68 35.58 -13.34
N THR A 682 -15.40 36.70 -13.99
CA THR A 682 -14.30 37.62 -13.62
C THR A 682 -14.43 38.23 -12.21
N ASN A 683 -15.66 38.28 -11.67
CA ASN A 683 -15.96 38.74 -10.31
C ASN A 683 -15.69 37.69 -9.21
N LYS A 684 -15.37 36.43 -9.58
CA LYS A 684 -15.17 35.29 -8.68
C LYS A 684 -13.81 34.59 -8.89
N PRO A 685 -12.67 35.32 -8.91
CA PRO A 685 -11.35 34.75 -9.23
C PRO A 685 -10.90 33.66 -8.22
N PHE A 686 -11.37 33.73 -6.98
CA PHE A 686 -11.10 32.73 -5.95
C PHE A 686 -11.61 31.32 -6.31
N LEU A 687 -12.55 31.15 -7.24
CA LEU A 687 -13.02 29.82 -7.65
C LEU A 687 -11.94 29.00 -8.36
N TYR A 688 -11.00 29.67 -9.04
CA TYR A 688 -9.86 29.02 -9.71
C TYR A 688 -8.84 28.43 -8.71
N GLU A 689 -8.92 28.81 -7.43
CA GLU A 689 -8.08 28.27 -6.36
C GLU A 689 -8.58 26.91 -5.82
N ILE A 690 -9.81 26.47 -6.17
CA ILE A 690 -10.41 25.29 -5.56
C ILE A 690 -9.80 23.99 -6.11
N VAL A 691 -9.62 23.88 -7.43
CA VAL A 691 -9.29 22.61 -8.12
C VAL A 691 -7.79 22.48 -8.43
N ASN A 692 -7.23 23.48 -9.11
CA ASN A 692 -5.84 23.48 -9.56
C ASN A 692 -5.17 24.81 -9.22
N ASN A 693 -4.79 24.95 -7.96
CA ASN A 693 -4.22 26.19 -7.43
C ASN A 693 -2.72 26.28 -7.74
N LYS A 694 -2.38 26.99 -8.82
CA LYS A 694 -0.99 27.24 -9.24
C LYS A 694 -0.27 28.28 -8.38
N TRP A 695 -0.99 29.02 -7.53
CA TRP A 695 -0.47 30.16 -6.76
C TRP A 695 0.08 29.78 -5.38
N ASN A 696 -0.62 28.95 -4.59
CA ASN A 696 -0.14 28.54 -3.27
C ASN A 696 -0.23 27.03 -3.04
N SER A 697 -0.67 26.27 -4.04
CA SER A 697 -0.79 24.82 -3.94
C SER A 697 -1.72 24.34 -2.80
N ILE A 698 -2.67 25.16 -2.34
CA ILE A 698 -3.74 24.71 -1.44
C ILE A 698 -4.99 24.51 -2.28
N ASP A 699 -5.30 23.25 -2.61
CA ASP A 699 -6.46 22.86 -3.40
C ASP A 699 -7.01 21.49 -2.95
N VAL A 700 -8.25 21.19 -3.34
CA VAL A 700 -8.95 19.96 -2.91
C VAL A 700 -8.31 18.69 -3.45
N ARG A 701 -7.57 18.80 -4.56
CA ARG A 701 -6.77 17.73 -5.14
C ARG A 701 -5.74 17.21 -4.15
N ARG A 702 -4.99 18.11 -3.52
CA ARG A 702 -4.03 17.75 -2.47
C ARG A 702 -4.71 17.24 -1.21
N TRP A 703 -5.83 17.85 -0.82
CA TRP A 703 -6.54 17.44 0.39
C TRP A 703 -6.99 15.98 0.34
N ASP A 704 -7.60 15.57 -0.77
CA ASP A 704 -8.02 14.18 -0.95
C ASP A 704 -6.80 13.25 -1.06
N TYR A 705 -5.83 13.52 -1.94
CA TYR A 705 -4.72 12.55 -2.10
C TYR A 705 -3.87 12.42 -0.83
N PHE A 706 -3.71 13.46 0.01
CA PHE A 706 -3.01 13.31 1.28
C PHE A 706 -3.73 12.34 2.20
N ALA A 707 -5.03 12.51 2.40
CA ALA A 707 -5.82 11.62 3.23
C ALA A 707 -5.84 10.19 2.65
N ARG A 708 -6.07 10.06 1.35
CA ARG A 708 -6.21 8.79 0.64
C ARG A 708 -4.91 8.02 0.53
N ASP A 709 -3.80 8.67 0.17
CA ASP A 709 -2.51 8.01 0.05
C ASP A 709 -2.01 7.56 1.43
N CYS A 710 -2.18 8.38 2.47
CA CYS A 710 -1.83 7.99 3.84
C CYS A 710 -2.64 6.77 4.31
N HIS A 711 -3.96 6.78 4.07
CA HIS A 711 -4.86 5.68 4.41
C HIS A 711 -4.42 4.35 3.78
N HIS A 712 -4.23 4.32 2.47
CA HIS A 712 -3.85 3.10 1.74
C HIS A 712 -2.40 2.66 1.97
N LEU A 713 -1.49 3.60 2.27
CA LEU A 713 -0.11 3.26 2.59
C LEU A 713 0.08 2.84 4.05
N GLY A 714 -0.89 3.05 4.94
CA GLY A 714 -0.71 2.87 6.39
C GLY A 714 0.24 3.90 6.99
N LEU A 715 0.21 5.14 6.51
CA LEU A 715 1.04 6.24 6.99
C LEU A 715 0.20 7.25 7.80
N PRO A 716 0.78 7.92 8.80
CA PRO A 716 0.07 8.95 9.53
C PRO A 716 -0.18 10.17 8.64
N ASN A 717 -1.43 10.65 8.63
CA ASN A 717 -1.79 11.93 8.03
C ASN A 717 -1.86 13.01 9.14
N SER A 718 -0.89 13.91 9.19
CA SER A 718 -0.90 15.05 10.13
C SER A 718 -1.90 16.15 9.72
N PHE A 719 -2.39 16.15 8.48
CA PHE A 719 -3.21 17.21 7.93
C PHE A 719 -4.70 16.97 8.14
N ASP A 720 -5.36 17.86 8.88
CA ASP A 720 -6.80 17.87 9.09
C ASP A 720 -7.49 18.77 8.05
N TYR A 721 -7.86 18.18 6.92
CA TYR A 721 -8.56 18.91 5.85
C TYR A 721 -9.93 19.45 6.30
N GLN A 722 -10.61 18.83 7.27
CA GLN A 722 -11.93 19.25 7.72
C GLN A 722 -11.86 20.57 8.51
N ARG A 723 -10.85 20.70 9.37
CA ARG A 723 -10.56 21.95 10.10
C ARG A 723 -10.17 23.07 9.14
N LEU A 724 -9.35 22.79 8.12
CA LEU A 724 -8.98 23.78 7.11
C LEU A 724 -10.18 24.22 6.27
N LEU A 725 -10.96 23.26 5.74
CA LEU A 725 -12.19 23.47 4.99
C LEU A 725 -13.16 24.40 5.74
N LYS A 726 -13.50 24.08 6.99
CA LYS A 726 -14.44 24.88 7.81
C LYS A 726 -13.91 26.28 8.12
N SER A 727 -12.60 26.51 8.03
CA SER A 727 -11.99 27.82 8.29
C SER A 727 -11.99 28.76 7.08
N ALA A 728 -12.15 28.23 5.86
CA ALA A 728 -12.05 28.99 4.62
C ALA A 728 -13.10 30.12 4.51
N ARG A 729 -12.72 31.25 3.92
CA ARG A 729 -13.55 32.43 3.63
C ARG A 729 -12.96 33.19 2.42
N VAL A 730 -13.77 33.93 1.69
CA VAL A 730 -13.29 34.86 0.65
C VAL A 730 -12.99 36.23 1.28
N CYS A 731 -11.78 36.76 1.08
CA CYS A 731 -11.41 38.11 1.53
C CYS A 731 -10.78 38.92 0.38
N GLU A 732 -10.83 40.25 0.49
CA GLU A 732 -10.11 41.16 -0.41
C GLU A 732 -8.65 41.29 0.02
N VAL A 733 -7.74 41.17 -0.94
CA VAL A 733 -6.30 41.28 -0.77
C VAL A 733 -5.75 42.36 -1.71
N HIS A 734 -4.83 43.18 -1.22
CA HIS A 734 -4.13 44.17 -2.04
C HIS A 734 -3.02 43.49 -2.85
N LYS A 735 -2.97 43.72 -4.16
CA LYS A 735 -1.83 43.29 -4.98
C LYS A 735 -0.59 44.06 -4.57
N GLU A 736 0.51 43.34 -4.35
CA GLU A 736 1.83 43.97 -4.22
C GLU A 736 2.14 44.72 -5.54
N ASN A 737 2.38 46.04 -5.44
CA ASN A 737 2.81 46.94 -6.52
C ASN A 737 1.73 47.61 -7.41
N GLN A 738 0.44 47.61 -7.05
CA GLN A 738 -0.57 48.46 -7.71
C GLN A 738 -1.54 49.07 -6.69
N GLU A 739 -1.38 50.36 -6.37
CA GLU A 739 -2.32 51.10 -5.53
C GLU A 739 -3.70 51.15 -6.22
N GLY A 740 -4.69 50.47 -5.63
CA GLY A 740 -6.10 50.54 -6.02
C GLY A 740 -6.73 49.23 -6.51
N ASP A 741 -5.95 48.21 -6.88
CA ASP A 741 -6.48 46.95 -7.41
C ASP A 741 -6.57 45.88 -6.29
N LYS A 742 -7.81 45.56 -5.88
CA LYS A 742 -8.10 44.53 -4.87
C LYS A 742 -8.59 43.26 -5.54
N GLU A 743 -8.00 42.13 -5.19
CA GLU A 743 -8.42 40.82 -5.69
C GLU A 743 -9.01 39.96 -4.57
N LYS A 744 -10.00 39.12 -4.90
CA LYS A 744 -10.64 38.23 -3.94
C LYS A 744 -9.94 36.88 -3.93
N HIS A 745 -9.47 36.43 -2.77
CA HIS A 745 -8.77 35.16 -2.57
C HIS A 745 -9.40 34.31 -1.48
N ILE A 746 -9.14 32.99 -1.51
CA ILE A 746 -9.49 32.11 -0.40
C ILE A 746 -8.49 32.35 0.75
N CYS A 747 -9.03 32.75 1.90
CA CYS A 747 -8.28 32.99 3.13
C CYS A 747 -8.73 32.01 4.22
N PHE A 748 -7.81 31.67 5.12
CA PHE A 748 -8.07 30.76 6.23
C PHE A 748 -8.04 31.48 7.58
N LYS A 749 -8.64 30.89 8.61
CA LYS A 749 -8.58 31.50 9.94
C LYS A 749 -7.15 31.41 10.48
N ASP A 750 -6.64 32.45 11.09
CA ASP A 750 -5.30 32.49 11.71
C ASP A 750 -4.99 31.30 12.65
N THR A 751 -6.00 30.85 13.40
CA THR A 751 -5.89 29.68 14.29
C THR A 751 -5.69 28.34 13.58
N VAL A 752 -5.61 28.27 12.25
CA VAL A 752 -5.31 27.03 11.49
C VAL A 752 -3.98 27.10 10.73
N ALA A 753 -3.13 28.08 11.03
CA ALA A 753 -1.81 28.22 10.38
C ALA A 753 -0.89 27.01 10.63
N ASP A 754 -0.99 26.39 11.81
CA ASP A 754 -0.38 25.10 12.17
C ASP A 754 -0.81 24.00 11.19
N ASN A 755 -2.11 23.87 10.95
CA ASN A 755 -2.68 22.84 10.08
C ASN A 755 -2.29 23.03 8.60
N VAL A 756 -2.14 24.28 8.13
CA VAL A 756 -1.57 24.56 6.80
C VAL A 756 -0.14 24.06 6.71
N TYR A 757 0.65 24.20 7.78
CA TYR A 757 2.00 23.64 7.82
C TYR A 757 1.98 22.11 7.85
N ASP A 758 1.08 21.50 8.63
CA ASP A 758 0.91 20.04 8.69
C ASP A 758 0.58 19.46 7.31
N MET A 759 -0.14 20.20 6.45
CA MET A 759 -0.35 19.84 5.05
C MET A 759 0.96 19.69 4.27
N PHE A 760 1.86 20.67 4.38
CA PHE A 760 3.17 20.62 3.72
C PHE A 760 4.08 19.55 4.35
N HIS A 761 3.95 19.32 5.67
CA HIS A 761 4.65 18.25 6.36
C HIS A 761 4.19 16.86 5.90
N THR A 762 2.88 16.61 5.79
CA THR A 762 2.33 15.37 5.22
C THR A 762 2.91 15.11 3.83
N ARG A 763 2.95 16.15 2.98
CA ARG A 763 3.55 16.06 1.65
C ARG A 763 5.02 15.68 1.70
N TYR A 764 5.80 16.34 2.56
CA TYR A 764 7.22 16.01 2.77
C TYR A 764 7.39 14.52 3.15
N THR A 765 6.62 14.04 4.11
CA THR A 765 6.63 12.66 4.59
C THR A 765 6.31 11.67 3.47
N LEU A 766 5.25 11.92 2.68
CA LEU A 766 4.88 11.06 1.54
C LEU A 766 5.99 11.00 0.47
N TYR A 767 6.59 12.12 0.09
CA TYR A 767 7.71 12.11 -0.85
C TYR A 767 8.93 11.35 -0.32
N ARG A 768 9.22 11.50 0.97
CA ARG A 768 10.37 10.85 1.61
C ARG A 768 10.16 9.34 1.75
N GLN A 769 8.96 8.92 2.11
CA GLN A 769 8.67 7.52 2.47
C GLN A 769 8.12 6.70 1.31
N SER A 770 7.32 7.28 0.40
CA SER A 770 6.58 6.52 -0.62
C SER A 770 6.79 7.01 -2.06
N TYR A 771 6.52 8.28 -2.41
CA TYR A 771 6.44 8.70 -3.81
C TYR A 771 7.73 8.57 -4.61
N GLN A 772 8.89 8.75 -3.96
CA GLN A 772 10.21 8.57 -4.58
C GLN A 772 10.92 7.39 -3.93
N HIS A 773 10.20 6.28 -3.73
CA HIS A 773 10.80 5.09 -3.15
C HIS A 773 11.80 4.46 -4.13
N LYS A 774 13.03 4.24 -3.67
CA LYS A 774 14.17 3.66 -4.41
C LYS A 774 13.84 2.45 -5.29
N ILE A 775 13.06 1.49 -4.80
CA ILE A 775 12.65 0.32 -5.57
C ILE A 775 11.50 0.66 -6.54
N GLY A 776 10.60 1.57 -6.16
CA GLY A 776 9.51 2.02 -7.03
C GLY A 776 10.06 2.70 -8.28
N ASP A 777 11.06 3.57 -8.10
CA ASP A 777 11.74 4.26 -9.20
C ASP A 777 12.34 3.28 -10.23
N ILE A 778 13.03 2.22 -9.77
CA ILE A 778 13.57 1.16 -10.64
C ILE A 778 12.46 0.45 -11.42
N ILE A 779 11.36 0.10 -10.74
CA ILE A 779 10.24 -0.61 -11.35
C ILE A 779 9.60 0.26 -12.43
N GLU A 780 9.35 1.53 -12.13
CA GLU A 780 8.85 2.50 -13.09
C GLU A 780 9.79 2.66 -14.30
N ASP A 781 11.11 2.68 -14.11
CA ASP A 781 12.08 2.74 -15.21
C ASP A 781 12.00 1.50 -16.11
N LYS A 782 11.85 0.31 -15.53
CA LYS A 782 11.65 -0.95 -16.28
C LYS A 782 10.34 -0.94 -17.06
N ILE A 783 9.26 -0.46 -16.45
CA ILE A 783 7.97 -0.29 -17.14
C ILE A 783 8.10 0.69 -18.31
N ALA A 784 8.82 1.81 -18.13
CA ALA A 784 9.06 2.79 -19.20
C ALA A 784 9.77 2.16 -20.39
N LYS A 785 10.83 1.38 -20.12
CA LYS A 785 11.59 0.64 -21.14
C LYS A 785 10.73 -0.40 -21.85
N ALA A 786 9.90 -1.14 -21.11
CA ALA A 786 8.99 -2.12 -21.67
C ALA A 786 7.97 -1.49 -22.63
N LEU A 787 7.34 -0.39 -22.19
CA LEU A 787 6.40 0.38 -23.02
C LEU A 787 7.07 0.89 -24.29
N LYS A 788 8.29 1.42 -24.18
CA LYS A 788 9.08 1.90 -25.34
C LYS A 788 9.40 0.78 -26.32
N ALA A 789 9.78 -0.40 -25.83
CA ALA A 789 10.04 -1.57 -26.66
C ALA A 789 8.77 -1.98 -27.44
N LYS A 790 7.62 -2.04 -26.76
CA LYS A 790 6.32 -2.36 -27.37
C LYS A 790 5.86 -1.29 -28.39
N VAL A 791 6.13 -0.01 -28.11
CA VAL A 791 5.76 1.13 -28.97
C VAL A 791 6.49 1.10 -30.31
N ARG A 792 7.74 0.64 -30.35
CA ARG A 792 8.51 0.46 -31.59
C ARG A 792 7.86 -0.53 -32.57
N ILE A 793 6.83 -1.27 -32.15
CA ILE A 793 6.14 -2.28 -32.96
C ILE A 793 4.67 -1.91 -33.24
N ASN A 794 3.92 -1.31 -32.29
CA ASN A 794 2.46 -1.14 -32.44
C ASN A 794 1.85 0.26 -32.18
N PHE A 795 2.57 1.21 -31.57
CA PHE A 795 2.02 2.57 -31.34
C PHE A 795 2.21 3.50 -32.56
N SER A 796 2.70 2.95 -33.68
CA SER A 796 2.92 3.67 -34.95
C SER A 796 1.63 4.17 -35.61
N ALA A 797 0.45 3.69 -35.20
CA ALA A 797 -0.83 4.20 -35.69
C ALA A 797 -1.27 5.52 -35.03
N ILE A 798 -0.78 5.84 -33.82
CA ILE A 798 -1.08 7.07 -33.10
C ILE A 798 0.18 7.49 -32.34
N THR A 799 1.07 8.22 -33.00
CA THR A 799 2.10 8.94 -32.24
C THR A 799 1.41 9.98 -31.37
N ALA A 800 1.84 10.09 -30.11
CA ALA A 800 1.38 11.16 -29.22
C ALA A 800 1.56 12.56 -29.85
N SER A 801 2.53 12.72 -30.75
CA SER A 801 2.71 13.91 -31.57
C SER A 801 1.60 14.14 -32.59
N HIS A 802 1.12 13.11 -33.31
CA HIS A 802 -0.05 13.24 -34.20
C HIS A 802 -1.32 13.49 -33.40
N LEU A 803 -1.52 12.79 -32.27
CA LEU A 803 -2.62 13.05 -31.35
C LEU A 803 -2.59 14.51 -30.85
N LEU A 804 -1.45 15.02 -30.36
CA LEU A 804 -1.32 16.41 -29.90
C LEU A 804 -1.55 17.41 -31.04
N ASN A 805 -1.04 17.13 -32.25
CA ASN A 805 -1.19 18.01 -33.42
C ASN A 805 -2.62 17.99 -34.00
N ASP A 806 -3.27 16.84 -34.07
CA ASP A 806 -4.65 16.68 -34.55
C ASP A 806 -5.65 17.24 -33.54
N ILE A 807 -5.37 17.12 -32.24
CA ILE A 807 -6.18 17.74 -31.20
C ILE A 807 -5.98 19.26 -31.17
N LYS A 808 -4.79 19.79 -31.46
CA LYS A 808 -4.57 21.24 -31.65
C LYS A 808 -5.39 21.81 -32.80
N CYS A 809 -5.68 21.04 -33.85
CA CYS A 809 -6.53 21.46 -34.96
C CYS A 809 -7.99 21.75 -34.53
N LYS A 810 -8.44 21.27 -33.35
CA LYS A 810 -9.74 21.63 -32.71
C LYS A 810 -9.68 22.96 -31.92
N LYS A 811 -8.82 23.93 -32.29
CA LYS A 811 -8.75 25.26 -31.63
C LYS A 811 -10.03 26.15 -31.73
N ASP A 812 -11.13 25.61 -32.23
CA ASP A 812 -12.43 26.28 -32.20
C ASP A 812 -13.42 25.51 -31.30
N PRO A 813 -13.67 25.97 -30.06
CA PRO A 813 -14.67 25.41 -29.15
C PRO A 813 -16.11 25.51 -29.69
N THR A 814 -16.33 26.22 -30.81
CA THR A 814 -17.65 26.53 -31.37
C THR A 814 -17.97 25.89 -32.71
N GLY A 815 -17.11 24.98 -33.18
CA GLY A 815 -17.47 23.98 -34.17
C GLY A 815 -17.05 24.32 -35.60
N GLN A 816 -16.21 23.44 -36.16
CA GLN A 816 -16.44 22.81 -37.45
C GLN A 816 -15.50 21.61 -37.68
N LYS A 817 -16.04 20.62 -38.41
CA LYS A 817 -15.49 19.37 -38.98
C LYS A 817 -14.99 18.28 -38.01
N LYS A 818 -15.74 17.17 -38.00
CA LYS A 818 -15.31 15.84 -37.52
C LYS A 818 -13.97 15.47 -38.15
N ASN A 819 -12.89 15.48 -37.38
CA ASN A 819 -11.66 14.81 -37.77
C ASN A 819 -11.74 13.36 -37.26
N LYS A 820 -12.07 12.43 -38.16
CA LYS A 820 -12.18 10.99 -37.85
C LYS A 820 -10.95 10.45 -37.11
N HIS A 821 -9.77 11.01 -37.41
CA HIS A 821 -8.52 10.64 -36.75
C HIS A 821 -8.49 10.99 -35.26
N VAL A 822 -9.06 12.14 -34.86
CA VAL A 822 -9.11 12.54 -33.43
C VAL A 822 -10.05 11.65 -32.64
N ASP A 823 -11.20 11.29 -33.22
CA ASP A 823 -12.18 10.42 -32.57
C ASP A 823 -11.62 9.00 -32.37
N GLU A 824 -10.92 8.47 -33.37
CA GLU A 824 -10.22 7.18 -33.29
C GLU A 824 -9.13 7.23 -32.22
N ALA A 825 -8.35 8.30 -32.19
CA ALA A 825 -7.23 8.39 -31.26
C ALA A 825 -7.67 8.60 -29.80
N MET A 826 -8.78 9.32 -29.57
CA MET A 826 -9.44 9.40 -28.25
C MET A 826 -10.01 8.04 -27.80
N LYS A 827 -10.56 7.27 -28.74
CA LYS A 827 -11.06 5.92 -28.45
C LYS A 827 -9.93 4.99 -28.03
N GLU A 828 -8.76 5.05 -28.67
CA GLU A 828 -7.60 4.26 -28.25
C GLU A 828 -7.01 4.74 -26.93
N PHE A 829 -6.91 6.04 -26.69
CA PHE A 829 -6.46 6.56 -25.38
C PHE A 829 -7.38 6.14 -24.23
N THR A 830 -8.69 6.03 -24.48
CA THR A 830 -9.67 5.56 -23.49
C THR A 830 -9.45 4.10 -23.07
N LYS A 831 -8.80 3.28 -23.91
CA LYS A 831 -8.45 1.88 -23.58
C LYS A 831 -7.14 1.77 -22.80
N LEU A 832 -6.32 2.81 -22.82
CA LEU A 832 -4.96 2.77 -22.27
C LEU A 832 -4.99 2.88 -20.73
N THR A 833 -4.66 1.77 -20.05
CA THR A 833 -4.71 1.61 -18.59
C THR A 833 -3.51 0.81 -18.07
N ASP A 834 -3.40 0.59 -16.76
CA ASP A 834 -2.28 -0.16 -16.15
C ASP A 834 -2.23 -1.64 -16.58
N HIS A 835 -3.32 -2.17 -17.14
CA HIS A 835 -3.42 -3.53 -17.69
C HIS A 835 -2.43 -3.83 -18.80
N ILE A 836 -1.87 -2.79 -19.42
CA ILE A 836 -0.75 -2.93 -20.37
C ILE A 836 0.43 -3.68 -19.75
N PHE A 837 0.57 -3.71 -18.41
CA PHE A 837 1.56 -4.53 -17.71
C PHE A 837 1.42 -6.02 -18.05
N GLU A 838 0.22 -6.59 -17.80
CA GLU A 838 -0.07 -8.00 -18.01
C GLU A 838 -0.12 -8.32 -19.51
N GLU A 839 -0.64 -7.39 -20.31
CA GLU A 839 -0.62 -7.49 -21.77
C GLU A 839 0.81 -7.64 -22.31
N ILE A 840 1.79 -6.89 -21.77
CA ILE A 840 3.22 -7.06 -22.11
C ILE A 840 3.76 -8.38 -21.55
N LEU A 841 3.49 -8.68 -20.28
CA LEU A 841 4.00 -9.88 -19.59
C LEU A 841 3.63 -11.17 -20.32
N TYR A 842 2.44 -11.24 -20.89
CA TYR A 842 1.92 -12.41 -21.61
C TYR A 842 2.02 -12.29 -23.14
N SER A 843 2.61 -11.21 -23.66
CA SER A 843 2.83 -11.03 -25.09
C SER A 843 3.97 -11.91 -25.64
N THR A 844 4.02 -12.02 -26.96
CA THR A 844 5.14 -12.64 -27.70
C THR A 844 6.33 -11.69 -27.89
N ASP A 845 6.24 -10.42 -27.52
CA ASP A 845 7.33 -9.45 -27.64
C ASP A 845 8.36 -9.68 -26.52
N GLU A 846 9.42 -10.41 -26.85
CA GLU A 846 10.46 -10.79 -25.89
C GLU A 846 11.20 -9.59 -25.28
N ASN A 847 11.40 -8.51 -26.05
CA ASN A 847 12.15 -7.34 -25.58
C ASN A 847 11.36 -6.58 -24.52
N ALA A 848 10.07 -6.32 -24.77
CA ALA A 848 9.19 -5.67 -23.80
C ALA A 848 8.90 -6.60 -22.61
N ARG A 849 8.60 -7.87 -22.88
CA ARG A 849 8.26 -8.88 -21.87
C ARG A 849 9.38 -9.08 -20.86
N LYS A 850 10.65 -9.15 -21.28
CA LYS A 850 11.79 -9.38 -20.39
C LYS A 850 11.91 -8.35 -19.26
N GLU A 851 11.66 -7.07 -19.57
CA GLU A 851 11.72 -6.00 -18.56
C GLU A 851 10.62 -6.18 -17.49
N ILE A 852 9.43 -6.60 -17.91
CA ILE A 852 8.30 -6.87 -17.01
C ILE A 852 8.48 -8.17 -16.23
N GLU A 853 9.00 -9.22 -16.86
CA GLU A 853 9.35 -10.48 -16.20
C GLU A 853 10.37 -10.28 -15.09
N ASP A 854 11.33 -9.37 -15.26
CA ASP A 854 12.28 -9.04 -14.19
C ASP A 854 11.59 -8.44 -12.96
N ILE A 855 10.51 -7.69 -13.13
CA ILE A 855 9.72 -7.15 -12.02
C ILE A 855 8.99 -8.29 -11.30
N VAL A 856 8.30 -9.16 -12.04
CA VAL A 856 7.52 -10.28 -11.48
C VAL A 856 8.40 -11.34 -10.83
N ASN A 857 9.55 -11.64 -11.42
CA ASN A 857 10.55 -12.55 -10.85
C ASN A 857 11.45 -11.88 -9.80
N ARG A 858 11.20 -10.61 -9.47
CA ARG A 858 11.95 -9.82 -8.49
C ARG A 858 13.46 -9.78 -8.77
N ARG A 859 13.82 -9.81 -10.06
CA ARG A 859 15.18 -9.66 -10.60
C ARG A 859 15.48 -8.18 -10.82
N LEU A 860 15.45 -7.40 -9.74
CA LEU A 860 15.71 -5.96 -9.76
C LEU A 860 17.16 -5.67 -9.35
N PRO A 861 17.77 -4.58 -9.84
CA PRO A 861 19.00 -4.04 -9.28
C PRO A 861 18.90 -3.90 -7.76
N LYS A 862 19.94 -4.34 -7.06
CA LYS A 862 20.02 -4.25 -5.61
C LYS A 862 20.37 -2.83 -5.17
N PHE A 863 19.80 -2.38 -4.07
CA PHE A 863 20.04 -1.03 -3.58
C PHE A 863 21.27 -1.01 -2.67
N VAL A 864 22.28 -0.22 -3.05
CA VAL A 864 23.55 -0.12 -2.31
C VAL A 864 23.46 0.98 -1.25
N GLY A 865 22.89 2.14 -1.60
CA GLY A 865 22.73 3.23 -0.66
C GLY A 865 22.22 4.52 -1.28
N GLU A 866 21.80 5.45 -0.42
CA GLU A 866 21.43 6.81 -0.81
C GLU A 866 22.03 7.83 0.16
N ALA A 867 22.37 9.01 -0.34
CA ALA A 867 22.93 10.10 0.45
C ALA A 867 22.37 11.45 -0.02
N ARG A 868 22.13 12.36 0.93
CA ARG A 868 21.72 13.73 0.64
C ARG A 868 22.92 14.54 0.18
N LEU A 869 22.77 15.28 -0.91
CA LEU A 869 23.78 16.20 -1.43
C LEU A 869 23.73 17.54 -0.66
N PRO A 870 24.87 18.18 -0.38
CA PRO A 870 24.89 19.48 0.30
C PRO A 870 24.15 20.57 -0.49
N SER A 871 23.51 21.50 0.22
CA SER A 871 22.72 22.61 -0.33
C SER A 871 23.54 23.59 -1.19
N ASP A 872 24.86 23.63 -0.95
CA ASP A 872 25.77 24.66 -1.47
C ASP A 872 26.45 24.25 -2.78
N VAL A 873 26.22 23.02 -3.25
CA VAL A 873 26.88 22.54 -4.47
C VAL A 873 26.21 23.15 -5.70
N GLN A 874 26.88 24.14 -6.29
CA GLN A 874 26.41 24.83 -7.50
C GLN A 874 26.74 24.01 -8.74
N TYR A 875 25.70 23.59 -9.48
CA TYR A 875 25.84 23.00 -10.81
C TYR A 875 24.93 23.73 -11.80
N GLU A 876 25.40 23.93 -13.03
CA GLU A 876 24.65 24.61 -14.09
C GLU A 876 23.43 23.79 -14.54
N ASN A 877 23.53 22.45 -14.58
CA ASN A 877 22.40 21.55 -14.83
C ASN A 877 22.56 20.15 -14.16
N LYS A 878 21.46 19.40 -14.05
CA LYS A 878 21.42 18.06 -13.40
C LYS A 878 22.21 16.97 -14.15
N LYS A 879 22.33 17.08 -15.48
CA LYS A 879 23.00 16.07 -16.30
C LYS A 879 24.50 16.07 -16.00
N ASP A 880 25.08 17.26 -15.87
CA ASP A 880 26.49 17.44 -15.55
C ASP A 880 26.81 16.98 -14.11
N LEU A 881 25.88 17.20 -13.17
CA LEU A 881 25.96 16.66 -11.81
C LEU A 881 25.98 15.12 -11.82
N LYS A 882 25.07 14.48 -12.55
CA LYS A 882 24.99 13.02 -12.64
C LYS A 882 26.26 12.41 -13.22
N GLU A 883 26.80 12.98 -14.30
CA GLU A 883 28.05 12.50 -14.91
C GLU A 883 29.27 12.72 -14.00
N THR A 884 29.31 13.83 -13.26
CA THR A 884 30.35 14.09 -12.26
C THR A 884 30.34 13.03 -11.16
N LEU A 885 29.17 12.73 -10.59
CA LEU A 885 29.04 11.72 -9.53
C LEU A 885 29.39 10.32 -10.02
N LYS A 886 29.04 9.97 -11.26
CA LYS A 886 29.49 8.71 -11.91
C LYS A 886 31.00 8.59 -11.97
N LYS A 887 31.68 9.64 -12.41
CA LYS A 887 33.14 9.66 -12.47
C LYS A 887 33.78 9.50 -11.09
N ASN A 888 33.20 10.16 -10.09
CA ASN A 888 33.73 10.15 -8.72
C ASN A 888 33.50 8.79 -8.05
N TRP A 889 32.34 8.17 -8.24
CA TRP A 889 32.07 6.79 -7.81
C TRP A 889 33.03 5.78 -8.44
N LYS A 890 33.26 5.86 -9.76
CA LYS A 890 34.23 5.00 -10.46
C LYS A 890 35.64 5.14 -9.87
N THR A 891 36.01 6.36 -9.48
CA THR A 891 37.29 6.62 -8.80
C THR A 891 37.35 5.97 -7.40
N ALA A 892 36.25 6.01 -6.65
CA ALA A 892 36.15 5.39 -5.33
C ALA A 892 36.28 3.86 -5.39
N LEU A 893 35.56 3.21 -6.32
CA LEU A 893 35.66 1.76 -6.56
C LEU A 893 37.11 1.33 -6.87
N ASN A 894 37.77 2.06 -7.77
CA ASN A 894 39.16 1.78 -8.14
C ASN A 894 40.14 1.91 -6.96
N LYS A 895 39.88 2.82 -6.01
CA LYS A 895 40.70 2.95 -4.79
C LYS A 895 40.47 1.77 -3.84
N LEU A 896 39.24 1.29 -3.69
CA LEU A 896 38.90 0.14 -2.85
C LEU A 896 39.54 -1.15 -3.38
N ALA A 897 39.42 -1.39 -4.70
CA ALA A 897 40.02 -2.55 -5.37
C ALA A 897 41.54 -2.62 -5.19
N LYS A 898 42.23 -1.47 -5.13
CA LYS A 898 43.67 -1.40 -4.82
C LYS A 898 44.01 -1.78 -3.37
N ARG A 899 43.12 -1.49 -2.42
CA ARG A 899 43.31 -1.74 -0.99
C ARG A 899 42.94 -3.17 -0.57
N ARG A 900 41.92 -3.76 -1.20
CA ARG A 900 41.44 -5.12 -0.90
C ARG A 900 41.50 -6.00 -2.15
N LYS A 901 42.57 -6.79 -2.27
CA LYS A 901 42.81 -7.66 -3.45
C LYS A 901 41.75 -8.76 -3.66
N THR A 902 40.90 -9.02 -2.67
CA THR A 902 39.83 -10.02 -2.71
C THR A 902 38.48 -9.47 -3.16
N VAL A 903 38.33 -8.15 -3.29
CA VAL A 903 37.06 -7.47 -3.63
C VAL A 903 37.04 -7.11 -5.12
N PHE A 904 36.13 -7.72 -5.88
CA PHE A 904 36.02 -7.55 -7.34
C PHE A 904 34.74 -6.77 -7.71
N LEU A 905 34.76 -5.44 -7.55
CA LEU A 905 33.65 -4.58 -7.95
C LEU A 905 33.97 -3.86 -9.27
N ASP A 906 33.19 -4.12 -10.32
CA ASP A 906 33.29 -3.39 -11.59
C ASP A 906 32.39 -2.14 -11.54
N ALA A 907 32.92 -1.00 -11.99
CA ALA A 907 32.17 0.25 -12.04
C ALA A 907 30.98 0.19 -13.01
N ASP A 908 31.06 -0.64 -14.05
CA ASP A 908 30.01 -0.76 -15.06
C ASP A 908 28.82 -1.61 -14.55
N ASP A 909 28.96 -2.26 -13.39
CA ASP A 909 27.88 -2.99 -12.71
C ASP A 909 26.94 -2.07 -11.90
N PHE A 910 27.23 -0.77 -11.80
CA PHE A 910 26.48 0.15 -10.94
C PHE A 910 25.61 1.15 -11.71
N ILE A 911 24.43 1.43 -11.18
CA ILE A 911 23.57 2.54 -11.62
C ILE A 911 23.65 3.65 -10.59
N ILE A 912 24.04 4.84 -11.02
CA ILE A 912 24.00 6.05 -10.20
C ILE A 912 22.86 6.92 -10.67
N ASP A 913 22.02 7.34 -9.73
CA ASP A 913 20.92 8.24 -9.99
C ASP A 913 20.92 9.46 -9.06
N VAL A 914 20.43 10.58 -9.58
CA VAL A 914 20.31 11.84 -8.84
C VAL A 914 18.83 12.21 -8.77
N VAL A 915 18.28 12.17 -7.57
CA VAL A 915 16.87 12.36 -7.30
C VAL A 915 16.68 13.74 -6.66
N GLU A 916 15.85 14.56 -7.28
CA GLU A 916 15.36 15.79 -6.67
C GLU A 916 14.06 15.52 -5.92
N LYS A 917 14.10 15.71 -4.60
CA LYS A 917 12.94 15.69 -3.73
C LYS A 917 12.45 17.13 -3.53
N GLY A 918 11.89 17.72 -4.59
CA GLY A 918 11.39 19.10 -4.57
C GLY A 918 10.06 19.28 -3.82
N HIS A 919 9.53 18.20 -3.23
CA HIS A 919 8.25 18.09 -2.54
C HIS A 919 7.04 18.76 -3.25
N GLY A 920 7.19 19.10 -4.54
CA GLY A 920 6.29 19.94 -5.32
C GLY A 920 5.88 21.27 -4.67
N MET A 921 6.76 21.87 -3.85
CA MET A 921 6.50 23.12 -3.12
C MET A 921 7.06 24.37 -3.81
N ARG A 922 7.44 24.30 -5.08
CA ARG A 922 7.80 25.49 -5.85
C ARG A 922 6.55 26.19 -6.38
N VAL A 923 6.44 27.49 -6.14
CA VAL A 923 5.48 28.36 -6.81
C VAL A 923 6.27 29.37 -7.65
N GLY A 924 6.05 29.37 -8.96
CA GLY A 924 6.73 30.27 -9.89
C GLY A 924 8.20 29.92 -10.13
N GLU A 925 8.88 30.77 -10.91
CA GLU A 925 10.29 30.59 -11.30
C GLU A 925 11.29 31.14 -10.26
N GLU A 926 10.81 31.87 -9.24
CA GLU A 926 11.65 32.51 -8.22
C GLU A 926 12.20 31.50 -7.20
N LYS A 927 13.54 31.38 -7.14
CA LYS A 927 14.24 30.55 -6.15
C LYS A 927 14.03 31.12 -4.73
N GLY A 928 13.42 30.35 -3.83
CA GLY A 928 13.40 30.61 -2.38
C GLY A 928 12.07 31.03 -1.76
N LYS A 929 11.01 31.27 -2.54
CA LYS A 929 9.65 31.45 -2.02
C LYS A 929 9.00 30.11 -1.72
N THR A 930 8.36 29.99 -0.56
CA THR A 930 7.58 28.82 -0.16
C THR A 930 6.11 29.04 -0.52
N PRO A 931 5.30 27.98 -0.71
CA PRO A 931 3.88 28.16 -0.97
C PRO A 931 3.14 28.83 0.19
N PHE A 932 3.72 28.77 1.41
CA PHE A 932 3.20 29.42 2.61
C PHE A 932 3.25 30.95 2.53
N ASP A 933 4.26 31.51 1.86
CA ASP A 933 4.41 32.97 1.68
C ASP A 933 3.24 33.56 0.86
N ASN A 934 2.49 32.70 0.17
CA ASN A 934 1.35 33.02 -0.67
C ASN A 934 -0.01 32.66 -0.01
N VAL A 935 -0.02 32.38 1.31
CA VAL A 935 -1.25 32.05 2.06
C VAL A 935 -1.75 33.25 2.84
N TYR A 936 -3.04 33.56 2.67
CA TYR A 936 -3.70 34.64 3.40
C TYR A 936 -4.56 34.10 4.53
N PHE A 937 -4.52 34.83 5.64
CA PHE A 937 -5.24 34.53 6.87
C PHE A 937 -6.17 35.69 7.26
N TYR A 938 -7.20 35.39 8.06
CA TYR A 938 -8.04 36.38 8.71
C TYR A 938 -8.20 36.07 10.20
N ASN A 939 -8.56 37.07 10.99
CA ASN A 939 -8.83 36.91 12.42
C ASN A 939 -10.34 36.99 12.69
N LYS A 940 -10.83 36.25 13.70
CA LYS A 940 -12.24 36.28 14.13
C LYS A 940 -12.76 37.71 14.40
N ARG A 941 -11.93 38.61 14.90
CA ARG A 941 -12.30 40.00 15.20
C ARG A 941 -12.52 40.86 13.95
N ASN A 942 -11.75 40.60 12.89
CA ASN A 942 -11.80 41.33 11.63
C ASN A 942 -11.81 40.33 10.46
N PRO A 943 -12.95 39.67 10.20
CA PRO A 943 -12.99 38.52 9.29
C PRO A 943 -12.84 38.87 7.81
N ASP A 944 -12.95 40.16 7.46
CA ASP A 944 -12.84 40.64 6.07
C ASP A 944 -11.46 41.24 5.75
N LYS A 945 -10.56 41.29 6.74
CA LYS A 945 -9.20 41.80 6.57
C LYS A 945 -8.21 40.63 6.45
N ALA A 946 -7.71 40.41 5.24
CA ALA A 946 -6.65 39.46 4.97
C ALA A 946 -5.29 39.97 5.45
N PHE A 947 -4.45 39.06 5.94
CA PHE A 947 -3.05 39.30 6.27
C PHE A 947 -2.23 38.02 6.08
N GLN A 948 -0.91 38.14 5.96
CA GLN A 948 -0.02 36.98 5.90
C GLN A 948 0.59 36.72 7.28
N ILE A 949 0.76 35.44 7.61
CA ILE A 949 1.53 35.01 8.78
C ILE A 949 2.91 34.61 8.27
N LYS A 950 3.96 35.08 8.93
CA LYS A 950 5.35 34.71 8.58
C LYS A 950 5.68 33.36 9.20
N LYS A 951 6.54 32.58 8.53
CA LYS A 951 6.97 31.25 8.96
C LYS A 951 7.38 31.18 10.45
N TYR A 952 8.21 32.11 10.94
CA TYR A 952 8.67 32.14 12.33
C TYR A 952 7.55 32.42 13.35
N GLN A 953 6.42 32.98 12.90
CA GLN A 953 5.25 33.22 13.75
C GLN A 953 4.42 31.94 13.93
N VAL A 954 4.63 30.92 13.08
CA VAL A 954 4.05 29.58 13.24
C VAL A 954 4.98 28.71 14.09
N SER A 955 6.25 28.57 13.66
CA SER A 955 7.28 27.83 14.42
C SER A 955 8.68 28.10 13.85
N SER A 956 9.69 28.10 14.72
CA SER A 956 11.10 28.18 14.34
C SER A 956 11.68 26.85 13.83
N LEU A 957 10.98 25.73 14.03
CA LEU A 957 11.44 24.38 13.67
C LEU A 957 11.18 24.01 12.19
N LEU A 958 10.59 24.92 11.41
CA LEU A 958 10.18 24.66 10.03
C LEU A 958 11.39 24.78 9.08
N PRO A 959 11.55 23.92 8.06
CA PRO A 959 12.73 23.91 7.19
C PRO A 959 12.76 25.14 6.26
N GLU A 960 13.95 25.73 6.03
CA GLU A 960 14.14 26.91 5.17
C GLU A 960 13.88 26.63 3.69
N LYS A 961 14.18 25.41 3.24
CA LYS A 961 13.95 24.94 1.87
C LYS A 961 13.20 23.61 1.92
N PHE A 962 12.30 23.43 0.97
CA PHE A 962 11.56 22.19 0.75
C PHE A 962 12.03 21.48 -0.53
N GLU A 963 13.32 21.60 -0.84
CA GLU A 963 13.96 20.91 -1.96
C GLU A 963 15.25 20.26 -1.46
N GLU A 964 15.40 18.96 -1.70
CA GLU A 964 16.63 18.22 -1.42
C GLU A 964 17.10 17.47 -2.66
N LEU A 965 18.41 17.42 -2.88
CA LEU A 965 19.02 16.56 -3.88
C LEU A 965 19.62 15.33 -3.20
N TRP A 966 19.41 14.17 -3.79
CA TRP A 966 19.89 12.89 -3.28
C TRP A 966 20.63 12.14 -4.38
N VAL A 967 21.70 11.46 -4.02
CA VAL A 967 22.34 10.46 -4.88
C VAL A 967 21.94 9.07 -4.43
N ARG A 968 21.67 8.18 -5.39
CA ARG A 968 21.38 6.76 -5.16
C ARG A 968 22.32 5.91 -5.98
N VAL A 969 22.77 4.81 -5.39
CA VAL A 969 23.61 3.81 -6.06
C VAL A 969 22.91 2.45 -5.98
N TYR A 970 22.83 1.79 -7.13
CA TYR A 970 22.29 0.46 -7.28
C TYR A 970 23.31 -0.46 -7.94
N TYR A 971 23.22 -1.75 -7.66
CA TYR A 971 24.09 -2.80 -8.16
C TYR A 971 23.30 -3.78 -9.04
N ASN A 972 23.77 -4.01 -10.27
CA ASN A 972 23.05 -4.80 -11.28
C ASN A 972 23.26 -6.30 -11.16
N LYS A 973 24.31 -6.76 -10.47
CA LYS A 973 24.57 -8.19 -10.24
C LYS A 973 23.85 -8.70 -8.98
N LYS A 974 23.80 -10.04 -8.86
CA LYS A 974 22.89 -10.75 -7.93
C LYS A 974 23.57 -11.48 -6.78
N THR A 975 24.89 -11.40 -6.66
CA THR A 975 25.65 -12.00 -5.56
C THR A 975 25.39 -11.21 -4.26
N ASP A 976 25.26 -11.91 -3.14
CA ASP A 976 25.05 -11.27 -1.82
C ASP A 976 26.39 -10.74 -1.26
N GLU A 977 27.50 -11.42 -1.52
CA GLU A 977 28.84 -11.02 -1.07
C GLU A 977 29.31 -9.69 -1.70
N GLU A 978 29.16 -9.51 -3.02
CA GLU A 978 29.57 -8.27 -3.70
C GLU A 978 28.68 -7.08 -3.32
N GLU A 979 27.42 -7.32 -2.89
CA GLU A 979 26.52 -6.29 -2.38
C GLU A 979 27.04 -5.68 -1.07
N GLU A 980 27.51 -6.50 -0.13
CA GLU A 980 28.05 -6.01 1.14
C GLU A 980 29.29 -5.14 0.93
N ASP A 981 30.18 -5.57 0.05
CA ASP A 981 31.37 -4.78 -0.31
C ASP A 981 30.99 -3.48 -1.02
N ALA A 982 29.97 -3.51 -1.89
CA ALA A 982 29.43 -2.31 -2.50
C ALA A 982 28.86 -1.34 -1.47
N VAL A 983 28.11 -1.83 -0.46
CA VAL A 983 27.57 -1.01 0.63
C VAL A 983 28.70 -0.37 1.45
N LYS A 984 29.75 -1.13 1.78
CA LYS A 984 30.95 -0.62 2.46
C LYS A 984 31.64 0.47 1.62
N CYS A 985 31.79 0.25 0.32
CA CYS A 985 32.35 1.23 -0.60
C CYS A 985 31.50 2.50 -0.70
N PHE A 986 30.18 2.36 -0.72
CA PHE A 986 29.24 3.48 -0.74
C PHE A 986 29.38 4.38 0.48
N LYS A 987 29.44 3.78 1.68
CA LYS A 987 29.65 4.52 2.94
C LYS A 987 30.97 5.31 2.90
N GLN A 988 32.06 4.67 2.48
CA GLN A 988 33.36 5.34 2.32
C GLN A 988 33.31 6.45 1.27
N TRP A 989 32.75 6.19 0.09
CA TRP A 989 32.61 7.22 -0.94
C TRP A 989 31.86 8.45 -0.43
N CYS A 990 30.73 8.24 0.25
CA CYS A 990 29.94 9.34 0.81
C CYS A 990 30.74 10.16 1.85
N SER A 991 31.57 9.51 2.69
CA SER A 991 32.47 10.21 3.61
C SER A 991 33.47 11.12 2.90
N TYR A 992 34.10 10.64 1.82
CA TYR A 992 35.13 11.40 1.09
C TYR A 992 34.55 12.47 0.15
N GLU A 993 33.46 12.14 -0.55
CA GLU A 993 32.92 12.93 -1.66
C GLU A 993 32.06 14.11 -1.19
N PHE A 994 31.18 13.86 -0.23
CA PHE A 994 30.22 14.86 0.24
C PHE A 994 30.68 15.56 1.52
N GLY A 995 31.92 15.31 1.94
CA GLY A 995 32.44 15.85 3.20
C GLY A 995 31.53 15.47 4.38
N LEU A 996 31.00 14.25 4.39
CA LEU A 996 30.34 13.69 5.59
C LEU A 996 31.36 13.37 6.70
N LEU A 997 32.64 13.63 6.43
CA LEU A 997 33.70 13.83 7.41
C LEU A 997 33.33 14.97 8.36
N THR A 998 33.56 14.69 9.64
CA THR A 998 33.62 15.64 10.74
C THR A 998 34.11 17.02 10.32
N ARG A 999 33.34 18.08 10.60
CA ARG A 999 33.65 19.44 10.14
C ARG A 999 33.31 20.49 11.20
N ILE A 1000 34.28 21.36 11.47
CA ILE A 1000 34.15 22.50 12.38
C ILE A 1000 34.81 23.73 11.74
N ILE A 1001 34.19 24.90 11.91
CA ILE A 1001 34.63 26.16 11.31
C ILE A 1001 34.92 27.15 12.42
N PHE A 1002 36.12 27.73 12.39
CA PHE A 1002 36.59 28.72 13.34
C PHE A 1002 36.62 30.09 12.68
N TYR A 1003 36.10 31.10 13.38
CA TYR A 1003 36.05 32.49 12.92
C TYR A 1003 36.91 33.36 13.82
N GLU A 1004 37.70 34.24 13.21
CA GLU A 1004 38.58 35.16 13.92
C GLU A 1004 37.79 36.19 14.75
N ASP A 1005 36.61 36.61 14.28
CA ASP A 1005 35.76 37.61 14.92
C ASP A 1005 34.42 37.02 15.41
N GLU A 1006 33.66 37.81 16.17
CA GLU A 1006 32.32 37.44 16.66
C GLU A 1006 31.28 37.38 15.52
N ASN A 1007 30.17 36.68 15.78
CA ASN A 1007 29.04 36.55 14.84
C ASN A 1007 29.42 35.92 13.48
N PHE A 1008 30.35 34.97 13.48
CA PHE A 1008 30.78 34.20 12.31
C PHE A 1008 31.37 35.08 11.19
N LYS A 1009 32.19 36.07 11.57
CA LYS A 1009 32.85 37.04 10.67
C LYS A 1009 34.38 36.96 10.77
N GLY A 1010 35.06 37.68 9.88
CA GLY A 1010 36.52 37.76 9.87
C GLY A 1010 37.19 36.62 9.11
N LYS A 1011 38.48 36.39 9.37
CA LYS A 1011 39.24 35.31 8.75
C LYS A 1011 38.72 33.96 9.26
N VAL A 1012 38.55 33.02 8.34
CA VAL A 1012 37.98 31.70 8.63
C VAL A 1012 39.05 30.63 8.49
N TYR A 1013 39.06 29.68 9.41
CA TYR A 1013 39.74 28.40 9.24
C TYR A 1013 38.74 27.27 9.35
N GLU A 1014 38.64 26.50 8.29
CA GLU A 1014 37.83 25.31 8.23
C GLU A 1014 38.70 24.10 8.56
N CYS A 1015 38.33 23.37 9.62
CA CYS A 1015 39.01 22.15 9.99
C CYS A 1015 38.20 20.91 9.56
N LYS A 1016 38.90 20.00 8.88
CA LYS A 1016 38.44 18.66 8.51
C LYS A 1016 39.32 17.55 9.10
N ASP A 1017 40.36 17.94 9.85
CA ASP A 1017 41.35 17.06 10.46
C ASP A 1017 40.94 16.72 11.90
N ARG A 1018 41.32 15.54 12.39
CA ARG A 1018 40.93 15.09 13.74
C ARG A 1018 41.67 15.82 14.87
N PHE A 1019 42.86 16.34 14.60
CA PHE A 1019 43.77 16.98 15.58
C PHE A 1019 44.45 18.24 15.00
N PRO A 1020 43.72 19.30 14.63
CA PRO A 1020 44.32 20.54 14.14
C PRO A 1020 45.02 21.35 15.25
N GLU A 1021 46.23 21.82 15.00
CA GLU A 1021 46.81 22.94 15.75
C GLU A 1021 46.25 24.25 15.21
N LEU A 1022 45.28 24.83 15.93
CA LEU A 1022 44.55 26.00 15.47
C LEU A 1022 45.44 27.25 15.32
N LEU A 1023 46.46 27.36 16.17
CA LEU A 1023 47.38 28.50 16.21
C LEU A 1023 48.22 28.67 14.94
N LYS A 1024 48.36 27.62 14.12
CA LYS A 1024 49.03 27.71 12.81
C LYS A 1024 48.19 28.45 11.77
N HIS A 1025 46.88 28.53 11.97
CA HIS A 1025 45.93 29.01 10.97
C HIS A 1025 45.18 30.27 11.40
N LEU A 1026 44.84 30.36 12.69
CA LEU A 1026 44.18 31.51 13.32
C LEU A 1026 44.95 31.96 14.57
N LYS A 1027 45.23 33.27 14.67
CA LYS A 1027 45.87 33.85 15.86
C LYS A 1027 44.93 33.97 17.07
N ARG A 1028 43.62 33.96 16.81
CA ARG A 1028 42.51 34.10 17.76
C ARG A 1028 41.23 33.54 17.12
N CYS A 1029 40.30 33.07 17.94
CA CYS A 1029 39.00 32.58 17.48
C CYS A 1029 37.91 33.05 18.47
N HIS A 1030 36.91 33.77 17.96
CA HIS A 1030 35.83 34.34 18.79
C HIS A 1030 34.47 33.68 18.54
N SER A 1031 34.26 33.03 17.40
CA SER A 1031 33.03 32.26 17.16
C SER A 1031 33.34 30.98 16.39
N ILE A 1032 32.55 29.93 16.64
CA ILE A 1032 32.76 28.58 16.10
C ILE A 1032 31.44 28.04 15.59
N ARG A 1033 31.47 27.37 14.44
CA ARG A 1033 30.31 26.63 13.91
C ARG A 1033 30.70 25.18 13.72
N VAL A 1034 30.04 24.30 14.46
CA VAL A 1034 30.18 22.85 14.30
C VAL A 1034 29.20 22.39 13.23
N MET A 1035 29.71 21.88 12.13
CA MET A 1035 28.88 21.43 11.02
C MET A 1035 28.44 19.97 11.20
N LYS A 1036 29.27 19.14 11.87
CA LYS A 1036 28.99 17.71 12.10
C LYS A 1036 29.87 17.08 13.19
N ASP A 1037 29.30 16.15 13.96
CA ASP A 1037 29.87 15.42 15.12
C ASP A 1037 30.20 16.32 16.32
N ASN A 1038 30.40 15.73 17.51
CA ASN A 1038 30.74 16.51 18.72
C ASN A 1038 32.25 16.83 18.77
N TRP A 1039 32.63 18.04 19.18
CA TRP A 1039 34.03 18.46 19.27
C TRP A 1039 34.42 18.89 20.68
N LEU A 1040 35.59 18.44 21.13
CA LEU A 1040 36.26 18.90 22.33
C LEU A 1040 37.21 20.04 21.97
N VAL A 1041 37.10 21.19 22.62
CA VAL A 1041 37.95 22.37 22.35
C VAL A 1041 38.88 22.61 23.53
N PHE A 1042 40.14 22.95 23.28
CA PHE A 1042 41.16 23.16 24.31
C PHE A 1042 41.80 24.54 24.16
N ASP A 1043 42.00 25.20 25.30
CA ASP A 1043 42.61 26.54 25.42
C ASP A 1043 44.15 26.47 25.52
N LYS A 1044 44.70 25.31 25.91
CA LYS A 1044 46.15 25.10 26.14
C LYS A 1044 46.64 23.80 25.51
N ALA A 1045 47.92 23.79 25.10
CA ALA A 1045 48.57 22.63 24.47
C ALA A 1045 48.57 21.36 25.35
N ASP A 1046 48.78 21.50 26.65
CA ASP A 1046 48.98 20.36 27.59
C ASP A 1046 47.75 20.08 28.48
N SER A 1047 46.57 20.62 28.17
CA SER A 1047 45.39 20.43 29.02
C SER A 1047 44.81 19.02 28.88
N LYS A 1048 44.66 18.31 30.00
CA LYS A 1048 43.97 17.00 30.07
C LYS A 1048 42.44 17.11 30.06
N HIS A 1049 41.90 18.32 30.16
CA HIS A 1049 40.46 18.57 30.19
C HIS A 1049 40.05 19.57 29.11
N PRO A 1050 38.97 19.29 28.36
CA PRO A 1050 38.48 20.20 27.34
C PRO A 1050 37.89 21.46 28.00
N LEU A 1051 38.11 22.62 27.38
CA LEU A 1051 37.43 23.87 27.72
C LEU A 1051 35.92 23.71 27.60
N CYS A 1052 35.47 23.05 26.54
CA CYS A 1052 34.06 22.74 26.32
C CYS A 1052 33.86 21.60 25.30
N VAL A 1053 32.67 21.02 25.33
CA VAL A 1053 32.15 20.12 24.28
C VAL A 1053 31.18 20.91 23.42
N LEU A 1054 31.37 20.89 22.11
CA LEU A 1054 30.50 21.55 21.14
C LEU A 1054 29.75 20.49 20.33
N ALA A 1055 28.42 20.57 20.38
CA ALA A 1055 27.55 19.77 19.51
C ALA A 1055 27.31 20.48 18.17
N GLU A 1056 26.69 19.78 17.21
CA GLU A 1056 26.33 20.35 15.92
C GLU A 1056 25.50 21.64 16.06
N GLY A 1057 25.92 22.68 15.33
CA GLY A 1057 25.32 24.01 15.38
C GLY A 1057 26.33 25.12 15.70
N ASP A 1058 25.78 26.28 16.05
CA ASP A 1058 26.53 27.48 16.38
C ASP A 1058 27.03 27.39 17.83
N GLY A 1059 28.35 27.38 18.00
CA GLY A 1059 29.02 27.38 19.31
C GLY A 1059 28.95 28.75 19.99
N PRO A 1060 29.23 28.81 21.30
CA PRO A 1060 29.24 30.06 22.05
C PRO A 1060 30.35 31.01 21.54
N ASN A 1061 30.19 32.31 21.78
CA ASN A 1061 31.28 33.25 21.54
C ASN A 1061 32.39 33.03 22.58
N PHE A 1062 33.64 32.88 22.13
CA PHE A 1062 34.81 32.66 22.98
C PHE A 1062 35.58 33.97 23.16
N SER A 1063 36.03 34.27 24.37
CA SER A 1063 36.89 35.41 24.69
C SER A 1063 38.39 35.09 24.72
N GLU A 1064 38.76 33.82 24.52
CA GLU A 1064 40.11 33.29 24.77
C GLU A 1064 40.72 32.57 23.55
N ARG A 1065 42.03 32.27 23.61
CA ARG A 1065 42.76 31.58 22.53
C ARG A 1065 42.46 30.08 22.55
N ILE A 1066 41.89 29.58 21.45
CA ILE A 1066 41.76 28.14 21.20
C ILE A 1066 43.07 27.62 20.62
N HIS A 1067 43.64 26.60 21.25
CA HIS A 1067 44.93 26.02 20.84
C HIS A 1067 44.74 24.87 19.85
N HIS A 1068 43.81 23.95 20.16
CA HIS A 1068 43.50 22.78 19.35
C HIS A 1068 42.10 22.26 19.68
N CYS A 1069 41.56 21.37 18.86
CA CYS A 1069 40.27 20.73 19.08
C CYS A 1069 40.30 19.27 18.61
N PHE A 1070 39.44 18.42 19.15
CA PHE A 1070 39.34 17.01 18.82
C PHE A 1070 37.90 16.62 18.51
N CYS A 1071 37.69 15.81 17.48
CA CYS A 1071 36.40 15.17 17.27
C CYS A 1071 36.18 14.07 18.30
N LYS A 1072 35.00 14.04 18.93
CA LYS A 1072 34.62 13.13 20.01
C LYS A 1072 34.26 11.72 19.52
N ASP A 1073 34.04 11.49 18.22
CA ASP A 1073 33.58 10.20 17.68
C ASP A 1073 34.71 9.32 17.09
N CYS A 1074 35.96 9.50 17.53
CA CYS A 1074 37.04 8.53 17.32
C CYS A 1074 37.92 8.48 18.57
N PHE A 1075 37.64 7.55 19.46
CA PHE A 1075 38.56 7.19 20.53
C PHE A 1075 39.12 5.83 20.18
N HIS A 1076 40.44 5.66 20.07
CA HIS A 1076 40.94 4.31 20.33
C HIS A 1076 40.55 4.04 21.78
N GLU A 1077 39.60 3.16 22.02
CA GLU A 1077 39.04 2.92 23.35
C GLU A 1077 38.89 1.42 23.56
N ILE A 1078 39.49 0.95 24.64
CA ILE A 1078 39.39 -0.44 25.07
C ILE A 1078 39.03 -0.48 26.55
N HIS A 1079 38.05 -1.30 26.91
CA HIS A 1079 37.66 -1.55 28.28
C HIS A 1079 38.28 -2.87 28.73
N LEU A 1080 39.09 -2.82 29.78
CA LEU A 1080 39.75 -4.00 30.36
C LEU A 1080 39.04 -4.40 31.64
N TYR A 1081 38.45 -5.59 31.68
CA TYR A 1081 37.68 -6.11 32.81
C TYR A 1081 38.53 -7.02 33.70
N ASP A 1082 38.23 -7.02 35.00
CA ASP A 1082 38.89 -7.85 35.99
C ASP A 1082 38.27 -9.26 36.12
N HIS A 1083 37.12 -9.56 35.50
CA HIS A 1083 36.57 -10.92 35.38
C HIS A 1083 36.30 -11.28 33.91
N GLN A 1084 36.05 -12.57 33.64
CA GLN A 1084 35.64 -13.04 32.32
C GLN A 1084 34.20 -12.59 32.01
N TYR A 1085 33.85 -12.58 30.72
CA TYR A 1085 32.51 -12.22 30.22
C TYR A 1085 32.05 -10.81 30.65
N PHE A 1086 32.97 -9.86 30.73
CA PHE A 1086 32.70 -8.43 30.98
C PHE A 1086 32.06 -8.14 32.35
N TYR A 1087 32.23 -9.07 33.32
CA TYR A 1087 31.81 -8.85 34.70
C TYR A 1087 32.89 -8.11 35.51
N GLY A 1088 32.46 -7.46 36.60
CA GLY A 1088 33.34 -6.81 37.56
C GLY A 1088 33.77 -5.39 37.18
N ALA A 1089 34.85 -4.88 37.80
CA ALA A 1089 35.32 -3.52 37.57
C ALA A 1089 36.21 -3.46 36.31
N PHE A 1090 35.91 -2.49 35.45
CA PHE A 1090 36.66 -2.27 34.22
C PHE A 1090 37.46 -0.97 34.26
N GLN A 1091 38.54 -0.96 33.47
CA GLN A 1091 39.36 0.22 33.25
C GLN A 1091 39.26 0.60 31.78
N THR A 1092 38.81 1.81 31.51
CA THR A 1092 38.83 2.40 30.17
C THR A 1092 40.24 2.89 29.86
N ILE A 1093 40.80 2.49 28.73
CA ILE A 1093 42.09 2.94 28.23
C ILE A 1093 41.92 3.55 26.84
N THR A 1094 42.41 4.77 26.70
CA THR A 1094 42.27 5.58 25.48
C THR A 1094 43.60 6.01 24.88
N GLU A 1095 44.72 5.59 25.47
CA GLU A 1095 46.07 5.93 25.05
C GLU A 1095 47.03 4.74 25.20
N ASN A 1096 48.19 4.81 24.54
CA ASN A 1096 49.23 3.80 24.68
C ASN A 1096 49.73 3.72 26.13
N CYS A 1097 49.64 2.55 26.76
CA CYS A 1097 50.01 2.34 28.15
C CYS A 1097 51.25 1.45 28.26
N ARG A 1098 52.36 2.01 28.77
CA ARG A 1098 53.65 1.32 28.91
C ARG A 1098 53.71 0.37 30.12
N SER A 1099 52.91 0.62 31.15
CA SER A 1099 52.79 -0.23 32.34
C SER A 1099 51.39 -0.07 32.93
N LEU A 1100 50.55 -1.11 32.76
CA LEU A 1100 49.22 -1.16 33.37
C LEU A 1100 49.29 -1.22 34.90
N GLU A 1101 50.35 -1.79 35.47
CA GLU A 1101 50.59 -1.83 36.91
C GLU A 1101 50.78 -0.42 37.47
N GLU A 1102 51.70 0.35 36.88
CA GLU A 1102 52.05 1.68 37.39
C GLU A 1102 50.94 2.69 37.15
N GLN A 1103 50.23 2.58 36.02
CA GLN A 1103 49.24 3.57 35.61
C GLN A 1103 47.84 3.28 36.17
N TYR A 1104 47.46 2.01 36.31
CA TYR A 1104 46.09 1.59 36.67
C TYR A 1104 46.03 0.52 37.75
N ASN A 1105 47.16 0.12 38.36
CA ASN A 1105 47.25 -0.95 39.36
C ASN A 1105 46.59 -2.26 38.90
N LYS A 1106 46.74 -2.59 37.60
CA LYS A 1106 46.10 -3.75 36.96
C LYS A 1106 47.14 -4.57 36.20
N ASN A 1107 47.30 -5.85 36.55
CA ASN A 1107 48.25 -6.76 35.88
C ASN A 1107 47.59 -7.94 35.18
N VAL A 1108 46.28 -8.01 35.31
CA VAL A 1108 45.48 -9.15 34.89
C VAL A 1108 44.21 -8.61 34.21
N VAL A 1109 43.98 -9.07 32.99
CA VAL A 1109 42.83 -8.71 32.16
C VAL A 1109 42.11 -10.00 31.81
N HIS A 1110 40.92 -10.19 32.39
CA HIS A 1110 40.17 -11.42 32.22
C HIS A 1110 39.15 -11.35 31.08
N SER A 1111 38.76 -10.17 30.64
CA SER A 1111 38.08 -9.93 29.35
C SER A 1111 38.33 -8.50 28.89
N CYS A 1112 38.19 -8.22 27.60
CA CYS A 1112 38.28 -6.86 27.09
C CYS A 1112 37.26 -6.59 25.99
N ASP A 1113 36.77 -5.36 25.95
CA ASP A 1113 35.85 -4.87 24.94
C ASP A 1113 36.52 -3.73 24.18
N VAL A 1114 36.78 -3.93 22.89
CA VAL A 1114 37.45 -2.94 22.04
C VAL A 1114 36.35 -2.11 21.38
N MET A 1115 36.11 -0.94 21.94
CA MET A 1115 35.04 -0.04 21.52
C MET A 1115 35.33 0.62 20.17
N ASP A 1116 36.59 0.98 19.92
CA ASP A 1116 37.04 1.60 18.66
C ASP A 1116 38.58 1.46 18.50
N GLY A 1117 39.03 1.20 17.27
CA GLY A 1117 40.43 1.02 16.88
C GLY A 1117 41.01 -0.40 17.04
N THR A 1118 42.27 -0.59 16.66
CA THR A 1118 43.01 -1.86 16.80
C THR A 1118 44.11 -1.73 17.86
N TRP A 1119 44.18 -2.67 18.79
CA TRP A 1119 45.11 -2.65 19.91
C TRP A 1119 46.01 -3.88 19.94
N ASN A 1120 47.26 -3.67 20.35
CA ASN A 1120 48.19 -4.72 20.72
C ASN A 1120 48.29 -4.79 22.25
N LEU A 1121 47.96 -5.94 22.81
CA LEU A 1121 48.16 -6.27 24.22
C LEU A 1121 49.49 -7.02 24.38
N TYR A 1122 50.27 -6.68 25.41
CA TYR A 1122 51.59 -7.25 25.68
C TYR A 1122 51.64 -7.84 27.09
N ASP A 1123 52.25 -9.01 27.24
CA ASP A 1123 52.46 -9.66 28.54
C ASP A 1123 53.69 -9.11 29.32
N GLY A 1124 54.53 -8.29 28.66
CA GLY A 1124 55.61 -7.50 29.26
C GLY A 1124 55.30 -6.00 29.35
N VAL A 1125 56.09 -5.26 30.13
CA VAL A 1125 56.05 -3.79 30.20
C VAL A 1125 56.77 -3.17 28.99
N ASP A 1126 56.55 -1.89 28.72
CA ASP A 1126 57.17 -1.16 27.60
C ASP A 1126 56.97 -1.82 26.22
N TYR A 1127 55.81 -2.46 26.00
CA TYR A 1127 55.46 -3.15 24.75
C TYR A 1127 56.40 -4.31 24.40
N THR A 1128 56.92 -4.99 25.43
CA THR A 1128 57.80 -6.16 25.29
C THR A 1128 57.05 -7.47 25.55
N GLY A 1129 57.62 -8.60 25.11
CA GLY A 1129 57.02 -9.92 25.31
C GLY A 1129 56.11 -10.38 24.17
N ASN A 1130 55.19 -11.30 24.45
CA ASN A 1130 54.23 -11.79 23.47
C ASN A 1130 53.19 -10.71 23.17
N THR A 1131 52.80 -10.60 21.89
CA THR A 1131 51.84 -9.60 21.42
C THR A 1131 50.55 -10.27 20.98
N TYR A 1132 49.43 -9.73 21.41
CA TYR A 1132 48.09 -10.15 21.04
C TYR A 1132 47.34 -8.98 20.42
N THR A 1133 47.01 -9.08 19.14
CA THR A 1133 46.28 -8.03 18.43
C THR A 1133 44.77 -8.27 18.57
N VAL A 1134 44.06 -7.24 19.03
CA VAL A 1134 42.61 -7.20 19.18
C VAL A 1134 42.04 -6.06 18.33
N GLU A 1135 41.05 -6.38 17.49
CA GLU A 1135 40.30 -5.44 16.66
C GLU A 1135 38.99 -5.07 17.37
N GLU A 1136 38.21 -4.16 16.81
CA GLU A 1136 36.89 -3.79 17.34
C GLU A 1136 36.02 -5.02 17.59
N GLY A 1137 35.54 -5.16 18.83
CA GLY A 1137 34.74 -6.30 19.26
C GLY A 1137 34.97 -6.76 20.69
N GLU A 1138 34.13 -7.70 21.09
CA GLU A 1138 34.05 -8.26 22.43
C GLU A 1138 34.94 -9.50 22.60
N TYR A 1139 35.84 -9.49 23.58
CA TYR A 1139 36.69 -10.63 23.91
C TYR A 1139 36.44 -11.14 25.34
N PRO A 1140 35.60 -12.18 25.51
CA PRO A 1140 35.08 -12.57 26.82
C PRO A 1140 36.10 -13.30 27.72
N ASN A 1141 37.26 -13.72 27.21
CA ASN A 1141 38.33 -14.36 27.97
C ASN A 1141 39.69 -14.31 27.21
N PRO A 1142 40.84 -14.58 27.87
CA PRO A 1142 42.14 -14.49 27.21
C PRO A 1142 42.32 -15.41 26.00
N ALA A 1143 41.65 -16.57 25.98
CA ALA A 1143 41.69 -17.46 24.84
C ALA A 1143 41.01 -16.86 23.60
N ALA A 1144 40.08 -15.90 23.77
CA ALA A 1144 39.42 -15.21 22.67
C ALA A 1144 40.37 -14.31 21.86
N TRP A 1145 41.39 -13.70 22.50
CA TRP A 1145 42.47 -12.96 21.82
C TRP A 1145 43.76 -13.76 21.64
N GLY A 1146 43.71 -15.07 21.90
CA GLY A 1146 44.83 -15.99 21.64
C GLY A 1146 45.90 -16.07 22.73
N ALA A 1147 45.64 -15.56 23.94
CA ALA A 1147 46.52 -15.71 25.10
C ALA A 1147 46.19 -16.97 25.92
N CYS A 1148 47.21 -17.59 26.51
CA CYS A 1148 47.07 -18.77 27.38
C CYS A 1148 46.76 -18.40 28.84
N ASP A 1149 47.01 -17.16 29.24
CA ASP A 1149 46.79 -16.63 30.57
C ASP A 1149 46.37 -15.15 30.50
N PRO A 1150 45.75 -14.59 31.55
CA PRO A 1150 45.19 -13.24 31.55
C PRO A 1150 46.23 -12.12 31.75
N THR A 1151 47.52 -12.39 31.69
CA THR A 1151 48.56 -11.39 31.94
C THR A 1151 48.62 -10.38 30.79
N VAL A 1152 48.31 -9.13 31.09
CA VAL A 1152 48.54 -7.98 30.20
C VAL A 1152 49.20 -6.90 31.03
N LYS A 1153 50.41 -6.50 30.63
CA LYS A 1153 51.24 -5.52 31.35
C LYS A 1153 51.42 -4.21 30.60
N SER A 1154 51.27 -4.19 29.28
CA SER A 1154 51.25 -2.96 28.49
C SER A 1154 50.35 -3.12 27.25
N LEU A 1155 49.89 -2.01 26.67
CA LEU A 1155 49.05 -2.04 25.48
C LEU A 1155 49.28 -0.82 24.58
N LYS A 1156 49.27 -1.04 23.27
CA LYS A 1156 49.54 -0.02 22.26
C LYS A 1156 48.53 -0.09 21.12
N TYR A 1157 47.87 1.00 20.77
CA TYR A 1157 47.02 1.04 19.58
C TYR A 1157 47.87 1.08 18.30
N ILE A 1158 47.31 0.54 17.22
CA ILE A 1158 47.91 0.50 15.89
C ILE A 1158 47.26 1.62 15.05
N GLU A 1159 48.09 2.50 14.47
CA GLU A 1159 47.64 3.58 13.56
C GLU A 1159 47.25 3.11 12.17
#